data_AF-A0A2K1LAR6-F1
#
_entry.id   AF-A0A2K1LAR6-F1
#
_cell.length_a   1.000
_cell.length_b   1.000
_cell.length_c   1.000
_cell.angle_alpha   90.00
_cell.angle_beta   90.00
_cell.angle_gamma   90.00
#
_symmetry.space_group_name_H-M   'P 1'
#
loop_
_entity.id
_entity.type
_entity.pdbx_description
1 polymer ?
#
loop_
_entity_poly.entity_id
_entity_poly.type
_entity_poly.pdbx_seq_one_letter_code
_entity_poly.pdbx_strand_id
1 'polypeptide(L)'
;MASLTKGKNMLDSLIAGETTLKDFFGGKYSEKTQGLDRSPSGTRKWIKELSSLANVVVGHCARILQLHPEELQRHFEEEAPTSAKHPSKYALHLLEYSCFRALSVQHQVTDHLSDKDFRRLTFDMMLAWEAPGATDRPVLKVDVESTIGPDSFARIAPAIPSVADAITVHSQFESLTASSGNRLPFATYDKYLEKLDKSIKAIKNQVTPSLLKALQLEKDETLIDIDGTATTQPVLQHVGVSTWPGRLTLTDHAFYFEAAGVVSYDKPKKFDLSAELKHAVKPALTGPWGARLFDKAVMYKSSATVEPVVLEFPELTGRSRRDYWLTIIREVVSVHQFIRTYQLEGVGKAEALAKAVLGIARLRATRETFHSLPLKPESLLTFSFATEITGGDLILAELANSLRSTGRSEGQVTEESSYLGHKIYASSAAAVVATFRPSASKGVEKMKESPVPIGEILIGEITPLEKAILQSRDNSKKVLQAQATIEEVKVEGIDTNAAVMKELLTPLVAVTTWLQAVLAWEEPSKSFTFCVIGTYIIVKGWLAYMFPLLLVSMALYMAYVRYMRAGAAIKEVLVLKPPKMNAVEQVLALQQALSQLEGLIQTGNIFLLKTRAVVLSVLPEATNQVIALLLVVATILLIFPTRWLILVTFLNVFTSEMPARAETTRRFIRRINEWWYGIPVVPVRFVKPEVESEKICK
;
A
#
# COMPACT_ATOMS: atom_id res chain seq x y z
N MET A 1 -15.38 -62.94 -11.21
CA MET A 1 -16.39 -61.93 -10.80
C MET A 1 -16.63 -61.97 -9.28
N ALA A 2 -15.66 -61.56 -8.47
CA ALA A 2 -15.83 -61.40 -7.01
C ALA A 2 -14.85 -60.40 -6.36
N SER A 3 -13.99 -59.70 -7.12
CA SER A 3 -13.07 -58.68 -6.59
C SER A 3 -13.43 -57.24 -6.95
N LEU A 4 -14.46 -57.03 -7.77
CA LEU A 4 -14.91 -55.70 -8.23
C LEU A 4 -16.12 -55.15 -7.46
N THR A 5 -16.68 -55.91 -6.52
CA THR A 5 -17.80 -55.48 -5.66
C THR A 5 -17.34 -54.91 -4.31
N LYS A 6 -16.09 -55.16 -3.89
CA LYS A 6 -15.58 -54.69 -2.59
C LYS A 6 -15.14 -53.21 -2.59
N GLY A 7 -14.72 -52.69 -3.74
CA GLY A 7 -14.35 -51.27 -3.90
C GLY A 7 -15.54 -50.33 -4.02
N LYS A 8 -16.68 -50.81 -4.54
CA LYS A 8 -17.91 -50.02 -4.67
C LYS A 8 -18.61 -49.84 -3.32
N ASN A 9 -18.62 -50.88 -2.48
CA ASN A 9 -19.24 -50.83 -1.15
C ASN A 9 -18.47 -49.97 -0.13
N MET A 10 -17.16 -49.74 -0.31
CA MET A 10 -16.40 -48.79 0.54
C MET A 10 -16.61 -47.32 0.12
N LEU A 11 -16.81 -47.05 -1.17
CA LEU A 11 -17.15 -45.71 -1.65
C LEU A 11 -18.57 -45.32 -1.26
N ASP A 12 -19.53 -46.24 -1.33
CA ASP A 12 -20.90 -45.98 -0.88
C ASP A 12 -21.00 -45.83 0.65
N SER A 13 -20.14 -46.49 1.44
CA SER A 13 -20.06 -46.26 2.90
C SER A 13 -19.38 -44.94 3.29
N LEU A 14 -18.57 -44.36 2.40
CA LEU A 14 -17.95 -43.04 2.58
C LEU A 14 -18.88 -41.90 2.13
N ILE A 15 -19.84 -42.18 1.24
CA ILE A 15 -20.84 -41.21 0.76
C ILE A 15 -22.08 -41.19 1.68
N ALA A 16 -22.36 -42.28 2.42
CA ALA A 16 -23.49 -42.37 3.35
C ALA A 16 -23.15 -42.08 4.83
N GLY A 17 -21.93 -41.62 5.13
CA GLY A 17 -21.51 -41.29 6.48
C GLY A 17 -21.61 -39.80 6.78
N GLU A 18 -22.74 -39.36 7.36
CA GLU A 18 -22.80 -38.13 8.16
C GLU A 18 -21.88 -38.29 9.40
N THR A 19 -20.58 -38.22 9.17
CA THR A 19 -19.60 -38.07 10.24
C THR A 19 -19.68 -36.62 10.69
N THR A 20 -20.43 -36.43 11.77
CA THR A 20 -20.69 -35.15 12.39
C THR A 20 -19.39 -34.38 12.60
N LEU A 21 -19.36 -33.12 12.13
CA LEU A 21 -18.30 -32.12 12.33
C LEU A 21 -17.83 -31.97 13.79
N LYS A 22 -18.58 -32.51 14.77
CA LYS A 22 -18.24 -32.54 16.19
C LYS A 22 -16.88 -33.19 16.51
N ASP A 23 -16.47 -34.22 15.77
CA ASP A 23 -15.30 -35.02 16.16
C ASP A 23 -13.97 -34.45 15.69
N PHE A 24 -13.98 -33.56 14.67
CA PHE A 24 -12.78 -32.87 14.21
C PHE A 24 -12.53 -31.53 14.93
N PHE A 25 -13.59 -30.86 15.39
CA PHE A 25 -13.48 -29.64 16.21
C PHE A 25 -13.43 -29.93 17.72
N GLY A 26 -13.50 -31.20 18.12
CA GLY A 26 -13.76 -31.66 19.49
C GLY A 26 -12.59 -32.29 20.25
N GLY A 27 -11.35 -32.16 19.78
CA GLY A 27 -10.19 -32.71 20.49
C GLY A 27 -9.64 -31.78 21.56
N LYS A 28 -9.94 -32.06 22.85
CA LYS A 28 -9.43 -31.41 24.08
C LYS A 28 -10.01 -30.06 24.53
N TYR A 29 -10.76 -29.31 23.72
CA TYR A 29 -11.34 -28.04 24.17
C TYR A 29 -12.73 -28.14 24.82
N SER A 30 -13.53 -29.14 24.42
CA SER A 30 -14.93 -29.30 24.88
C SER A 30 -15.05 -29.65 26.37
N GLU A 31 -14.05 -30.30 26.96
CA GLU A 31 -14.13 -30.78 28.35
C GLU A 31 -13.94 -29.67 29.40
N LYS A 32 -13.18 -28.61 29.08
CA LYS A 32 -12.95 -27.49 30.01
C LYS A 32 -13.96 -26.35 29.88
N THR A 33 -14.78 -26.33 28.81
CA THR A 33 -15.87 -25.34 28.61
C THR A 33 -17.25 -25.84 29.08
N GLN A 34 -17.32 -26.96 29.80
CA GLN A 34 -18.59 -27.58 30.24
C GLN A 34 -19.10 -27.15 31.62
N GLY A 35 -18.49 -26.15 32.27
CA GLY A 35 -19.00 -25.58 33.53
C GLY A 35 -19.80 -24.31 33.31
N LEU A 36 -21.13 -24.40 33.41
CA LEU A 36 -22.17 -23.34 33.32
C LEU A 36 -22.33 -22.71 31.91
N ASP A 37 -23.50 -22.67 31.24
CA ASP A 37 -24.90 -22.78 31.65
C ASP A 37 -25.70 -23.66 30.66
N ARG A 38 -26.46 -24.62 31.20
CA ARG A 38 -27.48 -25.37 30.45
C ARG A 38 -28.83 -24.68 30.65
N SER A 39 -29.47 -24.21 29.58
CA SER A 39 -30.92 -23.91 29.64
C SER A 39 -31.72 -25.19 29.92
N PRO A 40 -32.94 -25.09 30.51
CA PRO A 40 -33.74 -26.25 30.92
C PRO A 40 -34.13 -27.21 29.79
N SER A 41 -33.94 -26.82 28.52
CA SER A 41 -34.34 -27.61 27.34
C SER A 41 -33.21 -28.34 26.60
N GLY A 42 -31.95 -28.25 27.07
CA GLY A 42 -30.83 -29.05 26.52
C GLY A 42 -30.45 -28.80 25.06
N THR A 43 -31.11 -27.87 24.37
CA THR A 43 -30.87 -27.51 22.97
C THR A 43 -30.21 -26.15 22.92
N ARG A 44 -28.98 -26.07 22.38
CA ARG A 44 -28.43 -24.77 21.91
C ARG A 44 -29.46 -24.24 20.91
N LYS A 45 -30.00 -23.04 21.11
CA LYS A 45 -30.81 -22.37 20.09
C LYS A 45 -29.85 -21.76 19.08
N TRP A 46 -29.92 -22.22 17.84
CA TRP A 46 -29.11 -21.72 16.74
C TRP A 46 -29.91 -20.67 15.99
N ILE A 47 -29.25 -19.57 15.64
CA ILE A 47 -29.81 -18.55 14.75
C ILE A 47 -29.81 -19.18 13.35
N LYS A 48 -30.99 -19.29 12.74
CA LYS A 48 -31.21 -20.09 11.52
C LYS A 48 -30.51 -19.50 10.29
N GLU A 49 -30.29 -18.19 10.31
CA GLU A 49 -29.67 -17.41 9.25
C GLU A 49 -28.14 -17.61 9.22
N LEU A 50 -27.53 -18.00 10.35
CA LEU A 50 -26.09 -18.12 10.51
C LEU A 50 -25.58 -19.54 10.20
N SER A 51 -24.37 -19.62 9.66
CA SER A 51 -23.64 -20.88 9.49
C SER A 51 -23.28 -21.52 10.84
N SER A 52 -22.82 -22.77 10.81
CA SER A 52 -22.49 -23.47 12.05
C SER A 52 -21.31 -22.88 12.79
N LEU A 53 -20.28 -22.47 12.06
CA LEU A 53 -19.14 -21.78 12.63
C LEU A 53 -19.53 -20.39 13.12
N ALA A 54 -20.34 -19.65 12.37
CA ALA A 54 -20.83 -18.33 12.78
C ALA A 54 -21.66 -18.38 14.07
N ASN A 55 -22.54 -19.38 14.23
CA ASN A 55 -23.27 -19.59 15.50
C ASN A 55 -22.33 -19.86 16.69
N VAL A 56 -21.26 -20.63 16.50
CA VAL A 56 -20.26 -20.88 17.55
C VAL A 56 -19.51 -19.61 17.92
N VAL A 57 -19.09 -18.83 16.92
CA VAL A 57 -18.40 -17.55 17.12
C VAL A 57 -19.31 -16.55 17.84
N VAL A 58 -20.55 -16.36 17.38
CA VAL A 58 -21.54 -15.47 18.03
C VAL A 58 -21.81 -15.90 19.46
N GLY A 59 -21.93 -17.21 19.73
CA GLY A 59 -22.05 -17.73 21.09
C GLY A 59 -20.83 -17.47 21.96
N HIS A 60 -19.62 -17.41 21.39
CA HIS A 60 -18.41 -17.01 22.13
C HIS A 60 -18.39 -15.49 22.38
N CYS A 61 -18.72 -14.68 21.38
CA CYS A 61 -18.86 -13.23 21.51
C CYS A 61 -19.88 -12.85 22.59
N ALA A 62 -21.04 -13.50 22.61
CA ALA A 62 -22.08 -13.30 23.61
C ALA A 62 -21.56 -13.61 25.03
N ARG A 63 -20.81 -14.70 25.21
CA ARG A 63 -20.16 -15.04 26.50
C ARG A 63 -19.16 -13.97 26.95
N ILE A 64 -18.34 -13.45 26.04
CA ILE A 64 -17.41 -12.35 26.35
C ILE A 64 -18.15 -11.10 26.81
N LEU A 65 -19.28 -10.80 26.17
CA LEU A 65 -20.14 -9.66 26.48
C LEU A 65 -21.05 -9.89 27.70
N GLN A 66 -21.04 -11.09 28.28
CA GLN A 66 -21.96 -11.51 29.36
C GLN A 66 -23.43 -11.39 28.96
N LEU A 67 -23.74 -11.69 27.70
CA LEU A 67 -25.09 -11.67 27.11
C LEU A 67 -25.47 -13.06 26.58
N HIS A 68 -26.77 -13.28 26.38
CA HIS A 68 -27.24 -14.40 25.57
C HIS A 68 -27.19 -14.08 24.06
N PRO A 69 -26.98 -15.08 23.18
CA PRO A 69 -26.95 -14.85 21.73
C PRO A 69 -28.21 -14.17 21.18
N GLU A 70 -29.38 -14.47 21.74
CA GLU A 70 -30.65 -13.85 21.35
C GLU A 70 -30.73 -12.37 21.75
N GLU A 71 -30.16 -12.01 22.91
CA GLU A 71 -30.06 -10.61 23.34
C GLU A 71 -29.10 -9.82 22.45
N LEU A 72 -28.00 -10.45 22.05
CA LEU A 72 -27.04 -9.84 21.12
C LEU A 72 -27.67 -9.62 19.74
N GLN A 73 -28.47 -10.56 19.25
CA GLN A 73 -29.25 -10.39 18.02
C GLN A 73 -30.28 -9.26 18.18
N ARG A 74 -30.98 -9.19 19.31
CA ARG A 74 -31.94 -8.10 19.58
C ARG A 74 -31.25 -6.73 19.59
N HIS A 75 -30.08 -6.61 20.22
CA HIS A 75 -29.33 -5.35 20.20
C HIS A 75 -28.90 -4.98 18.77
N PHE A 76 -28.52 -5.95 17.94
CA PHE A 76 -28.27 -5.68 16.52
C PHE A 76 -29.52 -5.15 15.81
N GLU A 77 -30.70 -5.71 16.08
CA GLU A 77 -31.97 -5.22 15.51
C GLU A 77 -32.36 -3.82 15.99
N GLU A 78 -31.93 -3.43 17.19
CA GLU A 78 -32.20 -2.09 17.74
C GLU A 78 -31.17 -1.06 17.24
N GLU A 79 -29.89 -1.42 17.15
CA GLU A 79 -28.77 -0.49 16.95
C GLU A 79 -28.25 -0.41 15.50
N ALA A 80 -28.39 -1.45 14.69
CA ALA A 80 -27.80 -1.48 13.34
C ALA A 80 -28.61 -0.67 12.31
N PRO A 81 -27.95 -0.07 11.30
CA PRO A 81 -28.65 0.68 10.25
C PRO A 81 -29.52 -0.23 9.40
N THR A 82 -30.57 0.34 8.79
CA THR A 82 -31.49 -0.41 7.92
C THR A 82 -30.78 -1.01 6.70
N SER A 83 -29.71 -0.35 6.21
CA SER A 83 -28.82 -0.86 5.16
C SER A 83 -28.15 -2.18 5.54
N ALA A 84 -27.82 -2.37 6.82
CA ALA A 84 -27.17 -3.58 7.32
C ALA A 84 -28.15 -4.75 7.56
N LYS A 85 -29.46 -4.49 7.66
CA LYS A 85 -30.49 -5.52 7.93
C LYS A 85 -31.00 -6.22 6.66
N HIS A 86 -30.39 -5.97 5.51
CA HIS A 86 -30.82 -6.60 4.26
C HIS A 86 -30.66 -8.13 4.30
N PRO A 87 -31.68 -8.93 3.92
CA PRO A 87 -31.66 -10.39 4.10
C PRO A 87 -30.44 -11.11 3.50
N SER A 88 -29.92 -10.63 2.37
CA SER A 88 -28.76 -11.23 1.71
C SER A 88 -27.42 -11.03 2.44
N LYS A 89 -27.31 -10.04 3.33
CA LYS A 89 -26.09 -9.74 4.10
C LYS A 89 -26.31 -9.76 5.61
N TYR A 90 -27.52 -10.09 6.04
CA TYR A 90 -27.91 -10.10 7.45
C TYR A 90 -26.96 -10.93 8.30
N ALA A 91 -26.69 -12.17 7.90
CA ALA A 91 -25.79 -13.09 8.59
C ALA A 91 -24.37 -12.51 8.75
N LEU A 92 -23.85 -11.88 7.70
CA LEU A 92 -22.53 -11.24 7.70
C LEU A 92 -22.49 -10.07 8.68
N HIS A 93 -23.45 -9.16 8.60
CA HIS A 93 -23.46 -7.95 9.42
C HIS A 93 -23.75 -8.24 10.90
N LEU A 94 -24.61 -9.22 11.20
CA LEU A 94 -24.83 -9.70 12.57
C LEU A 94 -23.55 -10.31 13.15
N LEU A 95 -22.81 -11.10 12.35
CA LEU A 95 -21.51 -11.63 12.75
C LEU A 95 -20.50 -10.50 12.98
N GLU A 96 -20.36 -9.54 12.06
CA GLU A 96 -19.48 -8.38 12.20
C GLU A 96 -19.79 -7.59 13.49
N TYR A 97 -21.06 -7.27 13.73
CA TYR A 97 -21.50 -6.58 14.93
C TYR A 97 -21.10 -7.33 16.20
N SER A 98 -21.34 -8.64 16.23
CA SER A 98 -21.00 -9.50 17.36
C SER A 98 -19.49 -9.55 17.60
N CYS A 99 -18.70 -9.71 16.54
CA CYS A 99 -17.24 -9.74 16.60
C CYS A 99 -16.68 -8.41 17.10
N PHE A 100 -17.08 -7.28 16.51
CA PHE A 100 -16.52 -5.98 16.87
C PHE A 100 -16.86 -5.57 18.31
N ARG A 101 -18.06 -5.88 18.81
CA ARG A 101 -18.36 -5.68 20.25
C ARG A 101 -17.52 -6.56 21.16
N ALA A 102 -17.37 -7.84 20.84
CA ALA A 102 -16.56 -8.72 21.66
C ALA A 102 -15.09 -8.30 21.68
N LEU A 103 -14.55 -7.89 20.51
CA LEU A 103 -13.18 -7.42 20.38
C LEU A 103 -12.93 -6.10 21.13
N SER A 104 -13.89 -5.17 21.14
CA SER A 104 -13.74 -3.90 21.87
C SER A 104 -13.64 -4.10 23.39
N VAL A 105 -14.23 -5.18 23.92
CA VAL A 105 -14.10 -5.59 25.33
C VAL A 105 -12.81 -6.38 25.56
N GLN A 106 -12.52 -7.40 24.75
CA GLN A 106 -11.33 -8.24 24.96
C GLN A 106 -10.02 -7.46 24.81
N HIS A 107 -9.99 -6.44 23.97
CA HIS A 107 -8.81 -5.62 23.78
C HIS A 107 -8.39 -4.87 25.06
N GLN A 108 -9.33 -4.59 25.97
CA GLN A 108 -9.04 -3.94 27.26
C GLN A 108 -8.30 -4.87 28.24
N VAL A 109 -8.27 -6.17 27.96
CA VAL A 109 -7.56 -7.16 28.77
C VAL A 109 -6.06 -7.07 28.45
N THR A 110 -5.25 -6.82 29.47
CA THR A 110 -3.79 -6.83 29.36
C THR A 110 -3.29 -8.20 28.92
N ASP A 111 -2.28 -8.23 28.04
CA ASP A 111 -1.66 -9.46 27.53
C ASP A 111 -2.59 -10.39 26.72
N HIS A 112 -3.70 -9.88 26.16
CA HIS A 112 -4.64 -10.67 25.34
C HIS A 112 -3.99 -11.41 24.16
N LEU A 113 -2.90 -10.88 23.57
CA LEU A 113 -2.18 -11.54 22.48
C LEU A 113 -1.44 -12.81 22.92
N SER A 114 -1.10 -12.93 24.21
CA SER A 114 -0.45 -14.12 24.75
C SER A 114 -1.42 -15.29 24.96
N ASP A 115 -2.71 -14.99 25.07
CA ASP A 115 -3.76 -15.98 25.23
C ASP A 115 -4.02 -16.74 23.91
N LYS A 116 -3.80 -18.06 23.94
CA LYS A 116 -4.04 -18.92 22.77
C LYS A 116 -5.52 -18.97 22.40
N ASP A 117 -6.42 -18.84 23.37
CA ASP A 117 -7.87 -18.83 23.12
C ASP A 117 -8.30 -17.59 22.35
N PHE A 118 -7.76 -16.44 22.74
CA PHE A 118 -7.95 -15.20 22.01
C PHE A 118 -7.47 -15.31 20.55
N ARG A 119 -6.26 -15.83 20.35
CA ARG A 119 -5.70 -16.01 19.00
C ARG A 119 -6.52 -16.98 18.15
N ARG A 120 -7.03 -18.06 18.76
CA ARG A 120 -7.91 -19.00 18.07
C ARG A 120 -9.26 -18.38 17.74
N LEU A 121 -9.86 -17.65 18.68
CA LEU A 121 -11.13 -16.96 18.48
C LEU A 121 -11.06 -15.96 17.33
N THR A 122 -10.03 -15.10 17.29
CA THR A 122 -9.87 -14.12 16.21
C THR A 122 -9.69 -14.78 14.84
N PHE A 123 -9.03 -15.93 14.78
CA PHE A 123 -8.93 -16.73 13.55
C PHE A 123 -10.28 -17.36 13.16
N ASP A 124 -11.02 -17.92 14.11
CA ASP A 124 -12.34 -18.51 13.87
C ASP A 124 -13.37 -17.43 13.48
N MET A 125 -13.25 -16.19 13.99
CA MET A 125 -14.02 -15.04 13.53
C MET A 125 -13.78 -14.74 12.04
N MET A 126 -12.51 -14.74 11.60
CA MET A 126 -12.14 -14.53 10.19
C MET A 126 -12.63 -15.68 9.29
N LEU A 127 -12.58 -16.92 9.77
CA LEU A 127 -13.13 -18.07 9.04
C LEU A 127 -14.67 -18.01 8.92
N ALA A 128 -15.36 -17.67 10.01
CA ALA A 128 -16.80 -17.50 10.01
C ALA A 128 -17.25 -16.39 9.05
N TRP A 129 -16.44 -15.33 8.93
CA TRP A 129 -16.73 -14.21 8.05
C TRP A 129 -16.70 -14.57 6.55
N GLU A 130 -15.94 -15.59 6.13
CA GLU A 130 -15.93 -16.03 4.73
C GLU A 130 -17.19 -16.79 4.30
N ALA A 131 -17.88 -17.43 5.26
CA ALA A 131 -19.12 -18.17 5.03
C ALA A 131 -20.08 -17.96 6.23
N PRO A 132 -20.65 -16.75 6.38
CA PRO A 132 -21.43 -16.36 7.55
C PRO A 132 -22.85 -16.94 7.54
N GLY A 133 -23.45 -17.14 6.37
CA GLY A 133 -24.83 -17.58 6.21
C GLY A 133 -25.00 -19.10 6.23
N ALA A 134 -26.17 -19.58 6.65
CA ALA A 134 -26.49 -21.01 6.65
C ALA A 134 -26.49 -21.65 5.25
N THR A 135 -26.69 -20.84 4.20
CA THR A 135 -26.67 -21.25 2.80
C THR A 135 -25.28 -21.15 2.16
N ASP A 136 -24.32 -20.53 2.84
CA ASP A 136 -22.99 -20.30 2.30
C ASP A 136 -22.17 -21.60 2.34
N ARG A 137 -21.53 -21.93 1.22
CA ARG A 137 -20.63 -23.09 1.18
C ARG A 137 -19.29 -22.69 1.81
N PRO A 138 -18.74 -23.49 2.74
CA PRO A 138 -17.42 -23.21 3.28
C PRO A 138 -16.38 -23.22 2.16
N VAL A 139 -15.60 -22.15 2.05
CA VAL A 139 -14.61 -21.99 0.99
C VAL A 139 -13.40 -22.88 1.30
N LEU A 140 -13.16 -23.85 0.40
CA LEU A 140 -11.93 -24.64 0.20
C LEU A 140 -11.11 -25.04 1.46
N LYS A 141 -11.26 -26.30 1.87
CA LYS A 141 -10.22 -27.01 2.65
C LYS A 141 -9.10 -27.43 1.68
N VAL A 142 -8.01 -26.67 1.62
CA VAL A 142 -6.78 -27.13 0.95
C VAL A 142 -5.90 -27.75 2.04
N ASP A 143 -5.64 -29.06 1.93
CA ASP A 143 -4.83 -29.87 2.85
C ASP A 143 -5.15 -29.71 4.35
N VAL A 144 -6.19 -30.42 4.80
CA VAL A 144 -6.47 -30.77 6.23
C VAL A 144 -6.75 -29.58 7.19
N GLU A 145 -6.25 -28.37 6.95
CA GLU A 145 -6.41 -27.18 7.78
C GLU A 145 -7.30 -26.12 7.11
N SER A 146 -8.15 -25.48 7.91
CA SER A 146 -8.93 -24.32 7.47
C SER A 146 -8.01 -23.10 7.32
N THR A 147 -8.09 -22.42 6.17
CA THR A 147 -7.28 -21.24 5.87
C THR A 147 -8.18 -20.03 5.63
N ILE A 148 -7.71 -18.84 5.98
CA ILE A 148 -8.47 -17.60 5.77
C ILE A 148 -7.99 -16.88 4.50
N GLY A 149 -8.92 -16.20 3.83
CA GLY A 149 -8.65 -15.33 2.69
C GLY A 149 -8.30 -13.89 3.06
N PRO A 150 -7.91 -13.08 2.06
CA PRO A 150 -7.46 -11.72 2.26
C PRO A 150 -8.56 -10.78 2.75
N ASP A 151 -9.81 -10.98 2.33
CA ASP A 151 -10.91 -10.05 2.63
C ASP A 151 -11.40 -10.18 4.08
N SER A 152 -11.47 -11.41 4.61
CA SER A 152 -11.83 -11.64 6.01
C SER A 152 -10.76 -11.11 6.97
N PHE A 153 -9.48 -11.33 6.64
CA PHE A 153 -8.37 -10.76 7.38
C PHE A 153 -8.39 -9.22 7.34
N ALA A 154 -8.59 -8.63 6.16
CA ALA A 154 -8.64 -7.18 5.99
C ALA A 154 -9.77 -6.51 6.77
N ARG A 155 -10.88 -7.23 7.02
CA ARG A 155 -12.03 -6.71 7.74
C ARG A 155 -11.93 -6.87 9.26
N ILE A 156 -11.53 -8.04 9.74
CA ILE A 156 -11.54 -8.35 11.19
C ILE A 156 -10.23 -7.92 11.88
N ALA A 157 -9.07 -8.11 11.24
CA ALA A 157 -7.78 -7.88 11.90
C ALA A 157 -7.56 -6.41 12.33
N PRO A 158 -7.92 -5.38 11.53
CA PRO A 158 -7.75 -3.98 11.92
C PRO A 158 -8.62 -3.52 13.09
N ALA A 159 -9.63 -4.31 13.50
CA ALA A 159 -10.39 -4.04 14.72
C ALA A 159 -9.53 -4.18 15.99
N ILE A 160 -8.36 -4.82 15.86
CA ILE A 160 -7.34 -4.94 16.90
C ILE A 160 -6.10 -4.16 16.41
N PRO A 161 -5.90 -2.89 16.81
CA PRO A 161 -4.84 -2.02 16.29
C PRO A 161 -3.42 -2.58 16.47
N SER A 162 -3.21 -3.42 17.48
CA SER A 162 -1.93 -4.11 17.69
C SER A 162 -1.64 -5.15 16.60
N VAL A 163 -2.67 -5.83 16.10
CA VAL A 163 -2.56 -6.95 15.14
C VAL A 163 -2.33 -6.44 13.73
N ALA A 164 -3.16 -5.49 13.28
CA ALA A 164 -3.10 -4.92 11.94
C ALA A 164 -3.63 -3.48 11.91
N ASP A 165 -3.21 -2.72 10.90
CA ASP A 165 -3.73 -1.38 10.62
C ASP A 165 -4.47 -1.40 9.28
N ALA A 166 -5.58 -0.67 9.21
CA ALA A 166 -6.46 -0.68 8.04
C ALA A 166 -5.72 -0.30 6.74
N ILE A 167 -4.71 0.55 6.82
CA ILE A 167 -3.95 1.03 5.66
C ILE A 167 -2.97 -0.05 5.15
N THR A 168 -2.31 -0.79 6.05
CA THR A 168 -1.24 -1.75 5.70
C THR A 168 -1.72 -3.20 5.68
N VAL A 169 -2.98 -3.48 6.00
CA VAL A 169 -3.50 -4.84 6.25
C VAL A 169 -3.32 -5.79 5.06
N HIS A 170 -3.50 -5.30 3.82
CA HIS A 170 -3.33 -6.12 2.63
C HIS A 170 -1.87 -6.50 2.39
N SER A 171 -0.95 -5.55 2.53
CA SER A 171 0.50 -5.82 2.43
C SER A 171 1.00 -6.74 3.53
N GLN A 172 0.41 -6.62 4.73
CA GLN A 172 0.65 -7.55 5.83
C GLN A 172 0.16 -8.97 5.51
N PHE A 173 -1.04 -9.12 4.95
CA PHE A 173 -1.56 -10.41 4.53
C PHE A 173 -0.69 -11.05 3.44
N GLU A 174 -0.28 -10.29 2.43
CA GLU A 174 0.64 -10.75 1.37
C GLU A 174 1.98 -11.19 1.97
N SER A 175 2.52 -10.45 2.94
CA SER A 175 3.76 -10.81 3.63
C SER A 175 3.62 -12.09 4.46
N LEU A 176 2.47 -12.29 5.12
CA LEU A 176 2.19 -13.49 5.91
C LEU A 176 1.89 -14.73 5.04
N THR A 177 1.42 -14.54 3.80
CA THR A 177 0.99 -15.62 2.90
C THR A 177 1.91 -15.87 1.71
N ALA A 178 3.08 -15.22 1.70
CA ALA A 178 4.08 -15.36 0.63
C ALA A 178 4.47 -16.82 0.35
N SER A 179 4.45 -17.69 1.37
CA SER A 179 4.74 -19.13 1.24
C SER A 179 3.52 -20.02 1.06
N SER A 180 2.30 -19.52 1.29
CA SER A 180 1.06 -20.32 1.41
C SER A 180 0.00 -20.00 0.36
N GLY A 181 0.37 -19.32 -0.73
CA GLY A 181 -0.49 -19.17 -1.91
C GLY A 181 -1.74 -18.30 -1.67
N ASN A 182 -1.57 -17.12 -1.05
CA ASN A 182 -2.65 -16.16 -0.76
C ASN A 182 -3.77 -16.68 0.17
N ARG A 183 -3.48 -17.72 0.94
CA ARG A 183 -4.34 -18.24 2.01
C ARG A 183 -3.52 -18.29 3.29
N LEU A 184 -4.09 -17.85 4.42
CA LEU A 184 -3.37 -17.81 5.70
C LEU A 184 -3.79 -19.00 6.58
N PRO A 185 -2.88 -19.94 6.89
CA PRO A 185 -3.12 -21.02 7.84
C PRO A 185 -3.07 -20.54 9.29
N PHE A 186 -3.79 -21.24 10.18
CA PHE A 186 -3.80 -20.91 11.61
C PHE A 186 -2.41 -20.93 12.23
N ALA A 187 -1.58 -21.93 11.90
CA ALA A 187 -0.24 -22.05 12.47
C ALA A 187 0.65 -20.80 12.19
N THR A 188 0.51 -20.21 11.00
CA THR A 188 1.25 -18.98 10.64
C THR A 188 0.69 -17.78 11.39
N TYR A 189 -0.63 -17.67 11.51
CA TYR A 189 -1.28 -16.60 12.26
C TYR A 189 -0.96 -16.66 13.77
N ASP A 190 -1.04 -17.85 14.38
CA ASP A 190 -0.70 -18.10 15.79
C ASP A 190 0.76 -17.74 16.07
N LYS A 191 1.69 -18.19 15.23
CA LYS A 191 3.12 -17.86 15.33
C LYS A 191 3.38 -16.35 15.18
N TYR A 192 2.73 -15.69 14.23
CA TYR A 192 2.86 -14.25 14.02
C TYR A 192 2.43 -13.46 15.27
N LEU A 193 1.26 -13.77 15.82
CA LEU A 193 0.75 -13.09 17.01
C LEU A 193 1.59 -13.38 18.27
N GLU A 194 2.15 -14.58 18.41
CA GLU A 194 3.10 -14.88 19.49
C GLU A 194 4.37 -14.02 19.38
N LYS A 195 4.89 -13.83 18.15
CA LYS A 195 6.04 -12.95 17.89
C LYS A 195 5.69 -11.47 18.10
N LEU A 196 4.47 -11.06 17.77
CA LEU A 196 3.97 -9.72 18.02
C LEU A 196 3.88 -9.41 19.52
N ASP A 197 3.33 -10.32 20.33
CA ASP A 197 3.30 -10.19 21.78
C ASP A 197 4.73 -10.05 22.36
N LYS A 198 5.67 -10.88 21.88
CA LYS A 198 7.09 -10.77 22.26
C LYS A 198 7.71 -9.44 21.87
N SER A 199 7.43 -8.92 20.67
CA SER A 199 7.89 -7.62 20.21
C SER A 199 7.34 -6.48 21.07
N ILE A 200 6.05 -6.51 21.40
CA ILE A 200 5.40 -5.52 22.26
C ILE A 200 5.99 -5.56 23.67
N LYS A 201 6.18 -6.75 24.25
CA LYS A 201 6.81 -6.93 25.56
C LYS A 201 8.27 -6.49 25.55
N ALA A 202 8.99 -6.68 24.44
CA ALA A 202 10.36 -6.19 24.29
C ALA A 202 10.39 -4.64 24.38
N ILE A 203 9.51 -3.96 23.63
CA ILE A 203 9.38 -2.49 23.69
C ILE A 203 9.11 -2.02 25.13
N LYS A 204 8.17 -2.68 25.82
CA LYS A 204 7.80 -2.37 27.21
C LYS A 204 8.94 -2.58 28.21
N ASN A 205 9.67 -3.69 28.08
CA ASN A 205 10.67 -4.12 29.07
C ASN A 205 12.07 -3.55 28.81
N GLN A 206 12.35 -2.99 27.64
CA GLN A 206 13.64 -2.38 27.32
C GLN A 206 13.89 -1.07 28.11
N VAL A 207 12.84 -0.43 28.62
CA VAL A 207 12.93 0.81 29.39
C VAL A 207 13.47 0.53 30.80
N THR A 208 14.79 0.58 30.95
CA THR A 208 15.45 0.48 32.27
C THR A 208 15.61 1.87 32.91
N PRO A 209 15.42 2.04 34.23
CA PRO A 209 15.59 3.35 34.91
C PRO A 209 16.96 4.02 34.67
N SER A 210 18.01 3.21 34.47
CA SER A 210 19.35 3.69 34.11
C SER A 210 19.40 4.29 32.70
N LEU A 211 18.71 3.68 31.73
CA LEU A 211 18.61 4.16 30.36
C LEU A 211 17.80 5.46 30.28
N LEU A 212 16.68 5.54 31.01
CA LEU A 212 15.87 6.75 31.13
C LEU A 212 16.70 7.93 31.66
N LYS A 213 17.51 7.70 32.69
CA LYS A 213 18.39 8.72 33.27
C LYS A 213 19.54 9.11 32.32
N ALA A 214 20.08 8.16 31.56
CA ALA A 214 21.17 8.40 30.62
C ALA A 214 20.70 9.22 29.40
N LEU A 215 19.54 8.89 28.85
CA LEU A 215 18.98 9.53 27.65
C LEU A 215 18.23 10.84 27.93
N GLN A 216 17.82 11.07 29.19
CA GLN A 216 16.99 12.22 29.58
C GLN A 216 15.72 12.33 28.72
N LEU A 217 15.03 11.21 28.52
CA LEU A 217 13.83 11.13 27.69
C LEU A 217 12.75 12.10 28.17
N GLU A 218 12.06 12.72 27.22
CA GLU A 218 10.92 13.60 27.53
C GLU A 218 9.73 12.76 28.06
N LYS A 219 8.84 13.37 28.85
CA LYS A 219 7.74 12.65 29.53
C LYS A 219 6.84 11.86 28.58
N ASP A 220 6.74 12.28 27.32
CA ASP A 220 5.85 11.69 26.31
C ASP A 220 6.59 10.78 25.30
N GLU A 221 7.91 10.63 25.42
CA GLU A 221 8.75 9.90 24.47
C GLU A 221 8.74 8.39 24.73
N THR A 222 8.44 7.61 23.69
CA THR A 222 8.34 6.14 23.75
C THR A 222 9.55 5.50 23.07
N LEU A 223 10.23 4.62 23.80
CA LEU A 223 11.31 3.80 23.26
C LEU A 223 10.76 2.79 22.24
N ILE A 224 11.43 2.63 21.10
CA ILE A 224 11.01 1.72 20.02
C ILE A 224 11.94 0.52 19.90
N ASP A 225 13.25 0.76 19.71
CA ASP A 225 14.22 -0.33 19.61
C ASP A 225 15.63 0.11 20.01
N ILE A 226 16.45 -0.86 20.41
CA ILE A 226 17.84 -0.68 20.80
C ILE A 226 18.71 -1.73 20.10
N ASP A 227 19.83 -1.29 19.54
CA ASP A 227 20.82 -2.17 18.91
C ASP A 227 22.25 -1.75 19.28
N GLY A 228 23.23 -2.64 19.15
CA GLY A 228 24.57 -2.48 19.71
C GLY A 228 24.65 -2.66 21.22
N THR A 229 23.87 -3.59 21.78
CA THR A 229 23.92 -3.95 23.21
C THR A 229 24.84 -5.17 23.43
N ALA A 230 25.02 -5.63 24.67
CA ALA A 230 25.87 -6.80 24.95
C ALA A 230 25.44 -8.09 24.21
N THR A 231 24.19 -8.17 23.76
CA THR A 231 23.63 -9.33 23.04
C THR A 231 23.62 -9.16 21.51
N THR A 232 23.91 -7.96 21.00
CA THR A 232 23.93 -7.67 19.55
C THR A 232 25.26 -7.06 19.12
N GLN A 233 25.61 -7.16 17.84
CA GLN A 233 26.86 -6.56 17.35
C GLN A 233 26.81 -5.02 17.49
N PRO A 234 27.93 -4.33 17.77
CA PRO A 234 27.92 -2.87 17.90
C PRO A 234 27.52 -2.19 16.59
N VAL A 235 26.88 -1.03 16.69
CA VAL A 235 26.63 -0.12 15.56
C VAL A 235 27.84 0.80 15.45
N LEU A 236 28.36 1.00 14.24
CA LEU A 236 29.56 1.83 14.03
C LEU A 236 29.16 3.20 13.50
N GLN A 237 29.47 4.26 14.23
CA GLN A 237 29.35 5.63 13.73
C GLN A 237 30.63 6.03 13.00
N HIS A 238 30.52 6.45 11.75
CA HIS A 238 31.64 7.02 10.98
C HIS A 238 31.71 8.52 11.24
N VAL A 239 32.88 9.00 11.67
CA VAL A 239 33.20 10.43 11.85
C VAL A 239 34.53 10.69 11.16
N GLY A 240 34.49 11.37 10.01
CA GLY A 240 35.66 11.51 9.15
C GLY A 240 36.18 10.14 8.68
N VAL A 241 37.43 9.82 9.02
CA VAL A 241 38.08 8.54 8.67
C VAL A 241 37.97 7.52 9.81
N SER A 242 37.44 7.91 10.96
CA SER A 242 37.38 7.07 12.17
C SER A 242 36.00 6.44 12.35
N THR A 243 35.99 5.22 12.90
CA THR A 243 34.76 4.49 13.25
C THR A 243 34.66 4.30 14.75
N TRP A 244 33.50 4.61 15.31
CA TRP A 244 33.22 4.52 16.74
C TRP A 244 32.15 3.45 16.97
N PRO A 245 32.47 2.33 17.66
CA PRO A 245 31.46 1.35 18.04
C PRO A 245 30.57 1.89 19.14
N GLY A 246 29.29 1.57 19.11
CA GLY A 246 28.35 2.05 20.10
C GLY A 246 26.98 1.38 20.03
N ARG A 247 26.10 1.91 20.89
CA ARG A 247 24.69 1.55 20.99
C ARG A 247 23.83 2.61 20.31
N LEU A 248 22.87 2.15 19.52
CA LEU A 248 21.86 2.98 18.87
C LEU A 248 20.51 2.72 19.51
N THR A 249 19.84 3.80 19.91
CA THR A 249 18.51 3.76 20.51
C THR A 249 17.56 4.61 19.68
N LEU A 250 16.41 4.06 19.26
CA LEU A 250 15.36 4.79 18.57
C LEU A 250 14.16 5.00 19.48
N THR A 251 13.62 6.22 19.45
CA THR A 251 12.35 6.57 20.06
C THR A 251 11.37 7.07 18.99
N ASP A 252 10.14 7.34 19.40
CA ASP A 252 9.14 8.00 18.58
C ASP A 252 9.46 9.47 18.26
N HIS A 253 10.51 10.08 18.83
CA HIS A 253 10.89 11.48 18.58
C HIS A 253 12.31 11.66 18.03
N ALA A 254 13.25 10.81 18.41
CA ALA A 254 14.66 10.98 18.10
C ALA A 254 15.39 9.63 18.03
N PHE A 255 16.60 9.63 17.48
CA PHE A 255 17.53 8.53 17.73
C PHE A 255 18.76 9.03 18.49
N TYR A 256 19.28 8.17 19.36
CA TYR A 256 20.38 8.44 20.25
C TYR A 256 21.52 7.49 19.95
N PHE A 257 22.73 8.03 19.79
CA PHE A 257 23.94 7.21 19.64
C PHE A 257 24.85 7.38 20.85
N GLU A 258 25.17 6.27 21.50
CA GLU A 258 26.06 6.19 22.66
C GLU A 258 27.33 5.42 22.27
N ALA A 259 28.47 6.12 22.19
CA ALA A 259 29.74 5.45 21.89
C ALA A 259 30.14 4.52 23.06
N ALA A 260 30.68 3.35 22.74
CA ALA A 260 31.16 2.39 23.72
C ALA A 260 32.50 2.88 24.30
N GLY A 261 32.50 3.25 25.58
CA GLY A 261 33.71 3.56 26.33
C GLY A 261 34.32 2.32 27.01
N VAL A 262 35.44 2.51 27.71
CA VAL A 262 36.21 1.43 28.37
C VAL A 262 35.44 0.78 29.54
N VAL A 263 34.56 1.53 30.21
CA VAL A 263 33.81 1.07 31.41
C VAL A 263 32.31 1.35 31.30
N SER A 264 31.93 2.46 30.68
CA SER A 264 30.54 2.85 30.46
C SER A 264 30.36 3.45 29.07
N TYR A 265 29.11 3.58 28.63
CA TYR A 265 28.78 4.35 27.44
C TYR A 265 29.06 5.84 27.65
N ASP A 266 29.47 6.51 26.58
CA ASP A 266 29.61 7.97 26.55
C ASP A 266 28.24 8.67 26.57
N LYS A 267 28.25 10.00 26.75
CA LYS A 267 27.04 10.80 26.67
C LYS A 267 26.32 10.61 25.33
N PRO A 268 25.01 10.38 25.31
CA PRO A 268 24.26 10.11 24.09
C PRO A 268 24.24 11.35 23.18
N LYS A 269 24.56 11.15 21.90
CA LYS A 269 24.31 12.15 20.85
C LYS A 269 22.85 12.02 20.41
N LYS A 270 22.01 13.02 20.74
CA LYS A 270 20.59 13.10 20.33
C LYS A 270 20.48 13.66 18.92
N PHE A 271 19.76 12.95 18.05
CA PHE A 271 19.36 13.42 16.72
C PHE A 271 17.84 13.50 16.67
N ASP A 272 17.33 14.73 16.80
CA ASP A 272 15.90 15.00 16.82
C ASP A 272 15.28 14.81 15.43
N LEU A 273 14.32 13.88 15.34
CA LEU A 273 13.53 13.59 14.14
C LEU A 273 12.19 14.34 14.14
N SER A 274 11.77 14.85 15.30
CA SER A 274 10.54 15.62 15.50
C SER A 274 10.70 17.11 15.15
N ALA A 275 11.94 17.61 15.15
CA ALA A 275 12.26 18.97 14.75
C ALA A 275 11.78 19.29 13.33
N GLU A 276 11.41 20.56 13.08
CA GLU A 276 11.00 21.03 11.73
C GLU A 276 12.22 21.25 10.82
N LEU A 277 12.90 20.16 10.49
CA LEU A 277 14.09 20.16 9.65
C LEU A 277 13.84 19.34 8.38
N LYS A 278 14.63 19.61 7.34
CA LYS A 278 14.66 18.74 6.16
C LYS A 278 15.52 17.53 6.47
N HIS A 279 14.88 16.45 6.92
CA HIS A 279 15.54 15.17 7.19
C HIS A 279 15.74 14.39 5.88
N ALA A 280 16.94 13.85 5.69
CA ALA A 280 17.28 12.95 4.60
C ALA A 280 17.89 11.68 5.19
N VAL A 281 17.17 10.56 5.02
CA VAL A 281 17.58 9.23 5.47
C VAL A 281 17.77 8.33 4.26
N LYS A 282 19.01 7.95 3.96
CA LYS A 282 19.35 7.19 2.75
C LYS A 282 20.30 6.04 3.06
N PRO A 283 20.28 4.97 2.25
CA PRO A 283 21.32 3.97 2.29
C PRO A 283 22.68 4.60 1.94
N ALA A 284 23.74 4.14 2.60
CA ALA A 284 25.11 4.59 2.37
C ALA A 284 26.06 3.41 2.21
N LEU A 285 27.06 3.62 1.35
CA LEU A 285 28.09 2.65 1.02
C LEU A 285 29.33 2.98 1.87
N THR A 286 29.75 2.08 2.74
CA THR A 286 30.93 2.26 3.61
C THR A 286 32.18 1.56 3.07
N GLY A 287 32.08 0.91 1.92
CA GLY A 287 33.17 0.18 1.31
C GLY A 287 34.18 1.06 0.58
N PRO A 288 35.44 0.61 0.48
CA PRO A 288 36.41 1.27 -0.39
C PRO A 288 35.85 1.34 -1.83
N TRP A 289 36.02 2.50 -2.47
CA TRP A 289 35.54 2.77 -3.84
C TRP A 289 34.03 2.73 -4.06
N GLY A 290 33.21 2.80 -3.01
CA GLY A 290 31.74 2.77 -3.15
C GLY A 290 31.22 1.43 -3.68
N ALA A 291 31.93 0.34 -3.41
CA ALA A 291 31.49 -0.99 -3.82
C ALA A 291 30.18 -1.39 -3.11
N ARG A 292 29.19 -1.87 -3.89
CA ARG A 292 27.86 -2.29 -3.40
C ARG A 292 27.89 -3.45 -2.39
N LEU A 293 29.01 -4.16 -2.29
CA LEU A 293 29.23 -5.23 -1.30
C LEU A 293 29.20 -4.71 0.15
N PHE A 294 29.41 -3.40 0.34
CA PHE A 294 29.46 -2.72 1.63
C PHE A 294 28.29 -1.74 1.82
N ASP A 295 27.12 -2.09 1.27
CA ASP A 295 25.86 -1.35 1.46
C ASP A 295 25.25 -1.63 2.85
N LYS A 296 26.04 -1.37 3.89
CA LYS A 296 25.75 -1.73 5.28
C LYS A 296 25.45 -0.53 6.17
N ALA A 297 25.38 0.68 5.61
CA ALA A 297 25.17 1.89 6.39
C ALA A 297 23.89 2.64 6.04
N VAL A 298 23.45 3.43 7.02
CA VAL A 298 22.40 4.43 6.93
C VAL A 298 23.03 5.80 7.11
N MET A 299 22.82 6.69 6.15
CA MET A 299 23.16 8.09 6.26
C MET A 299 21.95 8.89 6.72
N TYR A 300 22.15 9.68 7.77
CA TYR A 300 21.23 10.70 8.25
C TYR A 300 21.82 12.09 8.02
N LYS A 301 21.03 12.99 7.43
CA LYS A 301 21.35 14.41 7.31
C LYS A 301 20.12 15.25 7.63
N SER A 302 20.30 16.31 8.41
CA SER A 302 19.30 17.35 8.61
C SER A 302 19.86 18.72 8.22
N SER A 303 19.00 19.75 8.13
CA SER A 303 19.45 21.13 7.93
C SER A 303 20.22 21.72 9.12
N ALA A 304 20.12 21.10 10.31
CA ALA A 304 20.88 21.51 11.48
C ALA A 304 22.27 20.84 11.57
N THR A 305 22.47 19.68 10.92
CA THR A 305 23.75 18.98 10.90
C THR A 305 24.62 19.44 9.73
N VAL A 306 25.82 19.95 10.02
CA VAL A 306 26.80 20.37 9.00
C VAL A 306 27.31 19.15 8.22
N GLU A 307 27.72 18.11 8.93
CA GLU A 307 28.18 16.84 8.35
C GLU A 307 27.11 15.75 8.46
N PRO A 308 26.95 14.91 7.42
CA PRO A 308 26.04 13.78 7.47
C PRO A 308 26.55 12.72 8.44
N VAL A 309 25.65 12.15 9.23
CA VAL A 309 25.95 11.06 10.15
C VAL A 309 25.78 9.74 9.41
N VAL A 310 26.82 8.90 9.41
CA VAL A 310 26.78 7.58 8.79
C VAL A 310 26.88 6.51 9.87
N LEU A 311 25.84 5.69 9.97
CA LEU A 311 25.71 4.58 10.92
C LEU A 311 25.81 3.27 10.15
N GLU A 312 26.87 2.51 10.39
CA GLU A 312 27.07 1.19 9.80
C GLU A 312 26.57 0.08 10.73
N PHE A 313 25.90 -0.89 10.12
CA PHE A 313 25.35 -2.08 10.75
C PHE A 313 26.11 -3.30 10.23
N PRO A 314 27.17 -3.73 10.92
CA PRO A 314 27.90 -4.92 10.52
C PRO A 314 26.96 -6.13 10.47
N GLU A 315 27.01 -6.86 9.35
CA GLU A 315 26.40 -8.16 9.13
C GLU A 315 27.38 -9.02 8.31
N LEU A 316 27.49 -10.30 8.65
CA LEU A 316 28.37 -11.24 7.91
C LEU A 316 27.86 -11.46 6.48
N THR A 317 26.54 -11.62 6.33
CA THR A 317 25.87 -11.83 5.05
C THR A 317 24.57 -11.04 5.00
N GLY A 318 24.28 -10.42 3.85
CA GLY A 318 23.06 -9.63 3.65
C GLY A 318 23.16 -8.16 4.06
N ARG A 319 22.00 -7.52 4.06
CA ARG A 319 21.79 -6.09 4.39
C ARG A 319 20.52 -5.88 5.24
N SER A 320 20.04 -6.95 5.88
CA SER A 320 18.72 -7.01 6.50
C SER A 320 18.62 -6.12 7.73
N ARG A 321 19.64 -6.09 8.58
CA ARG A 321 19.70 -5.23 9.77
C ARG A 321 19.75 -3.76 9.38
N ARG A 322 20.52 -3.41 8.35
CA ARG A 322 20.55 -2.05 7.78
C ARG A 322 19.18 -1.66 7.25
N ASP A 323 18.59 -2.49 6.38
CA ASP A 323 17.29 -2.21 5.75
C ASP A 323 16.20 -2.05 6.84
N TYR A 324 16.21 -2.88 7.89
CA TYR A 324 15.30 -2.72 9.04
C TYR A 324 15.43 -1.33 9.68
N TRP A 325 16.65 -0.95 10.09
CA TRP A 325 16.93 0.33 10.75
C TRP A 325 16.62 1.54 9.84
N LEU A 326 16.94 1.44 8.55
CA LEU A 326 16.59 2.46 7.56
C LEU A 326 15.08 2.68 7.49
N THR A 327 14.31 1.60 7.50
CA THR A 327 12.85 1.62 7.32
C THR A 327 12.16 2.20 8.56
N ILE A 328 12.56 1.80 9.77
CA ILE A 328 11.95 2.30 11.01
C ILE A 328 12.29 3.78 11.28
N ILE A 329 13.51 4.24 10.95
CA ILE A 329 13.88 5.67 11.08
C ILE A 329 13.06 6.51 10.10
N ARG A 330 12.87 6.03 8.86
CA ARG A 330 12.02 6.71 7.87
C ARG A 330 10.58 6.82 8.32
N GLU A 331 10.04 5.80 8.99
CA GLU A 331 8.68 5.85 9.51
C GLU A 331 8.51 6.93 10.58
N VAL A 332 9.46 7.03 11.52
CA VAL A 332 9.43 8.08 12.54
C VAL A 332 9.53 9.48 11.91
N VAL A 333 10.36 9.66 10.88
CA VAL A 333 10.42 10.93 10.13
C VAL A 333 9.08 11.22 9.42
N SER A 334 8.50 10.21 8.77
CA SER A 334 7.25 10.34 8.00
C SER A 334 6.05 10.67 8.89
N VAL A 335 5.93 10.08 10.09
CA VAL A 335 4.84 10.39 11.02
C VAL A 335 4.93 11.83 11.55
N HIS A 336 6.12 12.33 11.88
CA HIS A 336 6.29 13.73 12.29
C HIS A 336 6.01 14.70 11.14
N GLN A 337 6.42 14.35 9.91
CA GLN A 337 6.04 15.13 8.73
C GLN A 337 4.52 15.16 8.53
N PHE A 338 3.84 14.03 8.71
CA PHE A 338 2.38 13.94 8.65
C PHE A 338 1.70 14.81 9.72
N ILE A 339 2.10 14.68 10.98
CA ILE A 339 1.57 15.47 12.11
C ILE A 339 1.69 16.97 11.82
N ARG A 340 2.85 17.43 11.32
CA ARG A 340 3.07 18.84 10.96
C ARG A 340 2.22 19.28 9.77
N THR A 341 2.17 18.47 8.71
CA THR A 341 1.41 18.78 7.48
C THR A 341 -0.07 18.97 7.77
N TYR A 342 -0.63 18.19 8.70
CA TYR A 342 -2.03 18.25 9.09
C TYR A 342 -2.25 18.88 10.47
N GLN A 343 -1.24 19.55 11.05
CA GLN A 343 -1.35 20.29 12.32
C GLN A 343 -2.14 19.50 13.39
N LEU A 344 -1.74 18.24 13.62
CA LEU A 344 -2.41 17.38 14.59
C LEU A 344 -1.88 17.66 16.00
N GLU A 345 -2.78 17.84 16.96
CA GLU A 345 -2.47 18.12 18.36
C GLU A 345 -3.21 17.14 19.29
N GLY A 346 -2.76 17.06 20.55
CA GLY A 346 -3.37 16.23 21.59
C GLY A 346 -3.50 14.75 21.20
N VAL A 347 -4.71 14.21 21.33
CA VAL A 347 -5.03 12.80 21.08
C VAL A 347 -4.72 12.39 19.63
N GLY A 348 -5.00 13.25 18.65
CA GLY A 348 -4.71 12.95 17.25
C GLY A 348 -3.22 12.76 16.97
N LYS A 349 -2.36 13.54 17.64
CA LYS A 349 -0.90 13.38 17.60
C LYS A 349 -0.47 12.05 18.25
N ALA A 350 -0.99 11.75 19.44
CA ALA A 350 -0.66 10.53 20.17
C ALA A 350 -1.07 9.27 19.39
N GLU A 351 -2.25 9.28 18.75
CA GLU A 351 -2.75 8.18 17.93
C GLU A 351 -1.90 7.97 16.67
N ALA A 352 -1.47 9.05 16.00
CA ALA A 352 -0.57 8.96 14.85
C ALA A 352 0.78 8.33 15.23
N LEU A 353 1.41 8.79 16.32
CA LEU A 353 2.65 8.22 16.83
C LEU A 353 2.47 6.75 17.22
N ALA A 354 1.37 6.42 17.88
CA ALA A 354 1.08 5.05 18.28
C ALA A 354 0.90 4.11 17.08
N LYS A 355 0.24 4.56 16.00
CA LYS A 355 0.15 3.80 14.75
C LYS A 355 1.52 3.49 14.15
N ALA A 356 2.44 4.45 14.17
CA ALA A 356 3.82 4.25 13.73
C ALA A 356 4.55 3.20 14.59
N VAL A 357 4.48 3.32 15.93
CA VAL A 357 5.11 2.37 16.87
C VAL A 357 4.55 0.96 16.69
N LEU A 358 3.22 0.80 16.57
CA LEU A 358 2.59 -0.48 16.31
C LEU A 358 2.95 -1.03 14.92
N GLY A 359 3.11 -0.18 13.90
CA GLY A 359 3.63 -0.58 12.59
C GLY A 359 5.03 -1.20 12.69
N ILE A 360 5.92 -0.55 13.46
CA ILE A 360 7.29 -1.05 13.69
C ILE A 360 7.28 -2.38 14.46
N ALA A 361 6.41 -2.52 15.47
CA ALA A 361 6.24 -3.77 16.20
C ALA A 361 5.74 -4.91 15.28
N ARG A 362 4.79 -4.63 14.38
CA ARG A 362 4.29 -5.59 13.39
C ARG A 362 5.37 -5.99 12.39
N LEU A 363 6.16 -5.04 11.88
CA LEU A 363 7.30 -5.32 11.01
C LEU A 363 8.33 -6.23 11.69
N ARG A 364 8.66 -5.96 12.96
CA ARG A 364 9.56 -6.81 13.77
C ARG A 364 8.98 -8.21 13.94
N ALA A 365 7.71 -8.33 14.27
CA ALA A 365 7.04 -9.62 14.42
C ALA A 365 7.05 -10.45 13.13
N THR A 366 6.78 -9.83 11.97
CA THR A 366 6.87 -10.48 10.66
C THR A 366 8.30 -10.95 10.37
N ARG A 367 9.31 -10.11 10.63
CA ARG A 367 10.72 -10.47 10.48
C ARG A 367 11.10 -11.66 11.36
N GLU A 368 10.68 -11.68 12.61
CA GLU A 368 10.97 -12.78 13.55
C GLU A 368 10.19 -14.07 13.22
N THR A 369 9.06 -13.96 12.51
CA THR A 369 8.25 -15.11 12.09
C THR A 369 8.90 -15.87 10.95
N PHE A 370 9.47 -15.15 9.97
CA PHE A 370 10.07 -15.71 8.75
C PHE A 370 11.60 -15.65 8.70
N HIS A 371 12.24 -15.13 9.76
CA HIS A 371 13.68 -14.90 9.83
C HIS A 371 14.26 -14.08 8.65
N SER A 372 13.41 -13.28 8.00
CA SER A 372 13.74 -12.48 6.83
C SER A 372 12.85 -11.24 6.80
N LEU A 373 13.34 -10.15 6.22
CA LEU A 373 12.50 -8.99 5.98
C LEU A 373 11.59 -9.25 4.77
N PRO A 374 10.35 -8.71 4.77
CA PRO A 374 9.53 -8.67 3.57
C PRO A 374 10.27 -8.01 2.40
N LEU A 375 9.88 -8.35 1.16
CA LEU A 375 10.46 -7.78 -0.06
C LEU A 375 10.40 -6.24 -0.10
N LYS A 376 9.35 -5.66 0.50
CA LYS A 376 9.15 -4.21 0.65
C LYS A 376 8.78 -3.91 2.10
N PRO A 377 9.74 -3.74 3.02
CA PRO A 377 9.46 -3.52 4.44
C PRO A 377 8.65 -2.24 4.69
N GLU A 378 8.80 -1.22 3.84
CA GLU A 378 8.05 0.04 3.91
C GLU A 378 6.53 -0.18 3.78
N SER A 379 6.10 -1.26 3.12
CA SER A 379 4.67 -1.57 2.92
C SER A 379 3.93 -1.99 4.19
N LEU A 380 4.65 -2.37 5.24
CA LEU A 380 4.06 -2.69 6.55
C LEU A 380 3.98 -1.49 7.49
N LEU A 381 4.49 -0.33 7.07
CA LEU A 381 4.57 0.87 7.89
C LEU A 381 3.64 1.95 7.33
N THR A 382 2.69 2.39 8.14
CA THR A 382 1.54 3.19 7.71
C THR A 382 1.94 4.47 6.97
N PHE A 383 2.88 5.24 7.50
CA PHE A 383 3.22 6.54 6.93
C PHE A 383 4.17 6.41 5.74
N SER A 384 5.17 5.54 5.84
CA SER A 384 6.10 5.26 4.74
C SER A 384 5.35 4.68 3.53
N PHE A 385 4.47 3.70 3.76
CA PHE A 385 3.64 3.11 2.71
C PHE A 385 2.75 4.15 2.03
N ALA A 386 2.07 5.01 2.81
CA ALA A 386 1.19 6.04 2.28
C ALA A 386 1.95 7.14 1.51
N THR A 387 3.25 7.32 1.73
CA THR A 387 4.06 8.23 0.90
C THR A 387 4.45 7.63 -0.45
N GLU A 388 4.55 6.29 -0.54
CA GLU A 388 5.01 5.57 -1.73
C GLU A 388 3.86 5.12 -2.65
N ILE A 389 2.68 4.80 -2.11
CA ILE A 389 1.54 4.29 -2.88
C ILE A 389 0.85 5.38 -3.71
N THR A 390 0.30 4.98 -4.87
CA THR A 390 -0.50 5.89 -5.72
C THR A 390 -1.77 6.33 -5.00
N GLY A 391 -2.06 7.62 -4.98
CA GLY A 391 -3.17 8.19 -4.21
C GLY A 391 -3.00 8.17 -2.69
N GLY A 392 -1.80 7.91 -2.17
CA GLY A 392 -1.56 7.89 -0.73
C GLY A 392 -1.74 9.23 -0.01
N ASP A 393 -1.72 10.37 -0.74
CA ASP A 393 -2.10 11.68 -0.17
C ASP A 393 -3.58 11.73 0.24
N LEU A 394 -4.46 11.04 -0.49
CA LEU A 394 -5.87 10.94 -0.14
C LEU A 394 -6.05 10.11 1.13
N ILE A 395 -5.32 8.99 1.25
CA ILE A 395 -5.33 8.15 2.45
C ILE A 395 -4.87 8.97 3.67
N LEU A 396 -3.76 9.70 3.56
CA LEU A 396 -3.26 10.53 4.65
C LEU A 396 -4.24 11.67 4.99
N ALA A 397 -4.88 12.29 3.99
CA ALA A 397 -5.86 13.34 4.23
C ALA A 397 -7.09 12.81 4.99
N GLU A 398 -7.63 11.65 4.59
CA GLU A 398 -8.77 11.04 5.28
C GLU A 398 -8.38 10.51 6.67
N LEU A 399 -7.18 9.96 6.82
CA LEU A 399 -6.65 9.58 8.13
C LEU A 399 -6.56 10.80 9.05
N ALA A 400 -6.00 11.92 8.58
CA ALA A 400 -5.91 13.14 9.36
C ALA A 400 -7.29 13.71 9.74
N ASN A 401 -8.26 13.66 8.83
CA ASN A 401 -9.64 14.07 9.12
C ASN A 401 -10.25 13.20 10.22
N SER A 402 -10.09 11.87 10.13
CA SER A 402 -10.56 10.93 11.15
C SER A 402 -9.90 11.18 12.52
N LEU A 403 -8.60 11.48 12.56
CA LEU A 403 -7.88 11.77 13.81
C LEU A 403 -8.32 13.11 14.44
N ARG A 404 -8.63 14.11 13.61
CA ARG A 404 -9.14 15.42 14.08
C ARG A 404 -10.58 15.36 14.59
N SER A 405 -11.45 14.61 13.92
CA SER A 405 -12.85 14.47 14.35
C SER A 405 -12.95 13.83 15.73
N THR A 406 -12.05 12.88 16.03
CA THR A 406 -11.97 12.23 17.33
C THR A 406 -11.55 13.20 18.45
N GLY A 407 -10.55 14.05 18.22
CA GLY A 407 -10.10 15.04 19.23
C GLY A 407 -11.14 16.10 19.59
N ARG A 408 -12.18 16.32 18.76
CA ARG A 408 -13.27 17.26 19.06
C ARG A 408 -14.36 16.67 19.95
N SER A 409 -14.55 15.35 19.97
CA SER A 409 -15.55 14.70 20.83
C SER A 409 -15.22 14.76 22.32
N GLU A 410 -13.99 15.12 22.70
CA GLU A 410 -13.60 15.33 24.11
C GLU A 410 -14.09 16.68 24.69
N GLY A 411 -14.47 17.65 23.85
CA GLY A 411 -14.80 19.02 24.28
C GLY A 411 -16.28 19.32 24.56
N GLN A 412 -17.19 18.44 24.13
CA GLN A 412 -18.64 18.62 24.28
C GLN A 412 -19.29 17.30 24.69
N VAL A 413 -19.14 16.93 25.96
CA VAL A 413 -20.10 16.04 26.61
C VAL A 413 -21.31 16.89 26.99
N THR A 414 -22.10 17.28 26.00
CA THR A 414 -23.49 17.69 26.19
C THR A 414 -24.37 16.48 25.94
N GLU A 415 -25.42 16.32 26.73
CA GLU A 415 -26.34 15.17 26.88
C GLU A 415 -27.07 14.70 25.60
N GLU A 416 -26.66 15.15 24.42
CA GLU A 416 -27.25 14.82 23.11
C GLU A 416 -26.65 13.56 22.45
N SER A 417 -25.66 12.90 23.05
CA SER A 417 -25.04 11.68 22.51
C SER A 417 -25.91 10.42 22.64
N SER A 418 -27.11 10.52 23.21
CA SER A 418 -28.06 9.42 23.37
C SER A 418 -28.80 9.02 22.07
N TYR A 419 -28.63 9.77 20.98
CA TYR A 419 -29.32 9.52 19.70
C TYR A 419 -28.44 9.00 18.55
N LEU A 420 -27.16 8.67 18.79
CA LEU A 420 -26.25 8.17 17.75
C LEU A 420 -25.77 6.72 18.01
N GLY A 421 -26.70 5.81 18.31
CA GLY A 421 -26.43 4.39 18.64
C GLY A 421 -25.91 3.50 17.50
N HIS A 422 -25.26 4.06 16.48
CA HIS A 422 -24.93 3.36 15.23
C HIS A 422 -23.42 3.15 15.02
N LYS A 423 -22.57 3.68 15.92
CA LYS A 423 -21.12 3.68 15.76
C LYS A 423 -20.48 2.71 16.75
N ILE A 424 -19.99 1.58 16.25
CA ILE A 424 -18.99 0.79 16.97
C ILE A 424 -17.64 1.44 16.66
N TYR A 425 -16.89 1.75 17.71
CA TYR A 425 -15.60 2.38 17.55
C TYR A 425 -14.49 1.34 17.74
N ALA A 426 -13.48 1.41 16.88
CA ALA A 426 -12.21 0.75 17.06
C ALA A 426 -11.54 1.24 18.35
N SER A 427 -10.67 0.38 18.89
CA SER A 427 -9.82 0.73 20.02
C SER A 427 -8.73 1.72 19.57
N SER A 428 -8.37 2.64 20.46
CA SER A 428 -7.28 3.58 20.22
C SER A 428 -5.92 2.88 20.20
N ALA A 429 -5.13 3.11 19.15
CA ALA A 429 -3.72 2.71 19.12
C ALA A 429 -2.92 3.40 20.23
N ALA A 430 -3.23 4.67 20.55
CA ALA A 430 -2.59 5.39 21.65
C ALA A 430 -2.85 4.73 23.00
N ALA A 431 -4.06 4.22 23.25
CA ALA A 431 -4.37 3.47 24.46
C ALA A 431 -3.52 2.18 24.56
N VAL A 432 -3.29 1.47 23.44
CA VAL A 432 -2.41 0.30 23.40
C VAL A 432 -0.98 0.68 23.76
N VAL A 433 -0.42 1.69 23.09
CA VAL A 433 0.97 2.10 23.31
C VAL A 433 1.17 2.71 24.70
N ALA A 434 0.14 3.33 25.28
CA ALA A 434 0.19 3.80 26.67
C ALA A 434 0.47 2.65 27.66
N THR A 435 0.02 1.41 27.37
CA THR A 435 0.34 0.23 28.19
C THR A 435 1.81 -0.21 28.12
N PHE A 436 2.59 0.33 27.16
CA PHE A 436 4.02 0.04 27.02
C PHE A 436 4.86 0.82 28.03
N ARG A 437 4.31 1.86 28.67
CA ARG A 437 5.04 2.62 29.68
C ARG A 437 5.04 1.87 31.02
N PRO A 438 6.20 1.75 31.70
CA PRO A 438 6.25 1.25 33.07
C PRO A 438 5.43 2.16 33.98
N SER A 439 4.49 1.59 34.72
CA SER A 439 3.61 2.35 35.62
C SER A 439 4.40 3.02 36.74
N ALA A 440 4.26 4.35 36.86
CA ALA A 440 4.55 5.03 38.11
C ALA A 440 3.40 4.73 39.10
N SER A 441 3.73 4.04 40.20
CA SER A 441 2.88 3.75 41.36
C SER A 441 1.67 2.83 41.18
N LYS A 442 1.68 1.70 41.91
CA LYS A 442 0.47 1.00 42.36
C LYS A 442 -0.18 1.87 43.44
N GLY A 443 -1.07 2.78 43.04
CA GLY A 443 -1.99 3.49 43.92
C GLY A 443 -3.40 3.26 43.39
N VAL A 444 -4.26 2.65 44.19
CA VAL A 444 -5.64 2.33 43.84
C VAL A 444 -6.44 3.62 43.73
N GLU A 445 -6.74 4.06 42.51
CA GLU A 445 -8.03 4.62 42.15
C GLU A 445 -8.39 4.09 40.76
N LYS A 446 -9.34 3.15 40.70
CA LYS A 446 -10.03 2.80 39.46
C LYS A 446 -10.93 3.99 39.10
N MET A 447 -10.37 5.04 38.51
CA MET A 447 -11.17 6.00 37.78
C MET A 447 -11.73 5.25 36.57
N LYS A 448 -13.06 5.10 36.51
CA LYS A 448 -13.78 4.66 35.30
C LYS A 448 -13.61 5.76 34.24
N GLU A 449 -12.45 5.87 33.63
CA GLU A 449 -12.32 6.58 32.37
C GLU A 449 -12.88 5.64 31.31
N SER A 450 -14.02 6.02 30.73
CA SER A 450 -14.54 5.37 29.53
C SER A 450 -13.47 5.42 28.45
N PRO A 451 -13.12 4.29 27.80
CA PRO A 451 -12.07 4.27 26.80
C PRO A 451 -12.45 5.23 25.66
N VAL A 452 -11.54 6.14 25.31
CA VAL A 452 -11.70 7.04 24.17
C VAL A 452 -11.81 6.16 22.91
N PRO A 453 -12.98 6.10 22.26
CA PRO A 453 -13.17 5.25 21.11
C PRO A 453 -12.59 5.96 19.88
N ILE A 454 -11.57 5.39 19.22
CA ILE A 454 -10.84 6.05 18.13
C ILE A 454 -10.81 5.17 16.89
N GLY A 455 -11.41 5.67 15.80
CA GLY A 455 -11.63 4.96 14.54
C GLY A 455 -13.06 4.42 14.49
N GLU A 456 -13.86 4.89 13.54
CA GLU A 456 -15.23 4.40 13.38
C GLU A 456 -15.19 3.08 12.59
N ILE A 457 -15.70 1.98 13.15
CA ILE A 457 -15.96 0.74 12.39
C ILE A 457 -17.46 0.70 12.11
N LEU A 458 -17.83 1.06 10.88
CA LEU A 458 -19.22 1.00 10.44
C LEU A 458 -19.54 -0.43 10.00
N ILE A 459 -20.67 -0.97 10.44
CA ILE A 459 -21.15 -2.29 10.02
C ILE A 459 -21.97 -2.14 8.75
N GLY A 460 -21.62 -2.91 7.72
CA GLY A 460 -22.31 -2.88 6.42
C GLY A 460 -22.07 -1.63 5.57
N GLU A 461 -21.39 -0.62 6.09
CA GLU A 461 -20.98 0.59 5.38
C GLU A 461 -19.44 0.73 5.40
N ILE A 462 -18.90 1.35 4.36
CA ILE A 462 -17.45 1.53 4.19
C ILE A 462 -17.11 2.95 4.64
N THR A 463 -16.13 3.09 5.53
CA THR A 463 -15.65 4.40 5.98
C THR A 463 -15.02 5.19 4.83
N PRO A 464 -14.97 6.54 4.91
CA PRO A 464 -14.28 7.35 3.89
C PRO A 464 -12.80 6.94 3.75
N LEU A 465 -12.15 6.57 4.86
CA LEU A 465 -10.78 6.06 4.86
C LEU A 465 -10.66 4.72 4.13
N GLU A 466 -11.51 3.73 4.43
CA GLU A 466 -11.52 2.44 3.72
C GLU A 466 -11.80 2.62 2.22
N LYS A 467 -12.69 3.55 1.85
CA LYS A 467 -12.96 3.88 0.45
C LYS A 467 -11.72 4.44 -0.26
N ALA A 468 -10.98 5.36 0.39
CA ALA A 468 -9.74 5.89 -0.15
C ALA A 468 -8.67 4.81 -0.32
N ILE A 469 -8.57 3.87 0.65
CA ILE A 469 -7.65 2.72 0.59
C ILE A 469 -8.00 1.81 -0.59
N LEU A 470 -9.27 1.44 -0.77
CA LEU A 470 -9.71 0.59 -1.88
C LEU A 470 -9.44 1.24 -3.25
N GLN A 471 -9.73 2.54 -3.39
CA GLN A 471 -9.44 3.28 -4.62
C GLN A 471 -7.94 3.34 -4.93
N SER A 472 -7.09 3.62 -3.92
CA SER A 472 -5.63 3.63 -4.07
C SER A 472 -5.11 2.26 -4.52
N ARG A 473 -5.65 1.18 -3.94
CA ARG A 473 -5.27 -0.20 -4.29
C ARG A 473 -5.64 -0.54 -5.72
N ASP A 474 -6.85 -0.21 -6.17
CA ASP A 474 -7.28 -0.47 -7.53
C ASP A 474 -6.46 0.34 -8.54
N ASN A 475 -6.11 1.58 -8.22
CA ASN A 475 -5.18 2.38 -9.03
C ASN A 475 -3.77 1.77 -9.07
N SER A 476 -3.26 1.27 -7.94
CA SER A 476 -1.97 0.57 -7.89
C SER A 476 -1.98 -0.71 -8.72
N LYS A 477 -3.07 -1.49 -8.69
CA LYS A 477 -3.24 -2.67 -9.57
C LYS A 477 -3.21 -2.28 -11.04
N LYS A 478 -3.87 -1.19 -11.44
CA LYS A 478 -3.81 -0.67 -12.83
C LYS A 478 -2.37 -0.32 -13.24
N VAL A 479 -1.59 0.29 -12.34
CA VAL A 479 -0.17 0.61 -12.59
C VAL A 479 0.67 -0.67 -12.72
N LEU A 480 0.47 -1.66 -11.85
CA LEU A 480 1.19 -2.94 -11.95
C LEU A 480 0.87 -3.69 -13.24
N GLN A 481 -0.39 -3.70 -13.67
CA GLN A 481 -0.80 -4.27 -14.95
C GLN A 481 -0.16 -3.52 -16.13
N ALA A 482 -0.16 -2.18 -16.08
CA ALA A 482 0.53 -1.37 -17.08
C ALA A 482 2.04 -1.65 -17.11
N GLN A 483 2.68 -1.84 -15.95
CA GLN A 483 4.09 -2.18 -15.87
C GLN A 483 4.39 -3.58 -16.44
N ALA A 484 3.54 -4.56 -16.20
CA ALA A 484 3.67 -5.88 -16.81
C ALA A 484 3.65 -5.79 -18.36
N THR A 485 2.77 -4.96 -18.94
CA THR A 485 2.77 -4.73 -20.40
C THR A 485 4.04 -4.04 -20.92
N ILE A 486 4.72 -3.23 -20.08
CA ILE A 486 6.01 -2.62 -20.45
C ILE A 486 7.10 -3.70 -20.48
N GLU A 487 7.10 -4.62 -19.51
CA GLU A 487 8.06 -5.72 -19.44
C GLU A 487 7.90 -6.70 -20.62
N GLU A 488 6.67 -6.98 -21.05
CA GLU A 488 6.42 -7.79 -22.25
C GLU A 488 6.96 -7.16 -23.55
N VAL A 489 6.96 -5.82 -23.63
CA VAL A 489 7.37 -5.07 -24.82
C VAL A 489 8.85 -4.67 -24.77
N LYS A 490 9.52 -4.87 -23.63
CA LYS A 490 10.95 -4.62 -23.48
C LYS A 490 11.72 -5.65 -24.31
N VAL A 491 12.17 -5.23 -25.49
CA VAL A 491 13.02 -6.05 -26.36
C VAL A 491 14.47 -5.65 -26.20
N GLU A 492 15.33 -6.63 -26.00
CA GLU A 492 16.78 -6.44 -25.94
C GLU A 492 17.35 -6.29 -27.36
N GLY A 493 18.22 -5.30 -27.55
CA GLY A 493 18.88 -5.02 -28.83
C GLY A 493 18.56 -3.62 -29.37
N ILE A 494 19.61 -2.93 -29.83
CA ILE A 494 19.48 -1.58 -30.42
C ILE A 494 18.73 -1.64 -31.75
N ASP A 495 19.02 -2.62 -32.60
CA ASP A 495 18.44 -2.71 -33.95
C ASP A 495 16.93 -3.02 -33.91
N THR A 496 16.49 -3.85 -32.96
CA THR A 496 15.07 -4.18 -32.76
C THR A 496 14.32 -2.98 -32.21
N ASN A 497 14.86 -2.29 -31.22
CA ASN A 497 14.28 -1.05 -30.68
C ASN A 497 14.26 0.08 -31.72
N ALA A 498 15.30 0.20 -32.56
CA ALA A 498 15.32 1.17 -33.65
C ALA A 498 14.27 0.86 -34.73
N ALA A 499 14.06 -0.41 -35.06
CA ALA A 499 13.01 -0.84 -35.98
C ALA A 499 11.60 -0.51 -35.46
N VAL A 500 11.34 -0.76 -34.17
CA VAL A 500 10.08 -0.37 -33.50
C VAL A 500 9.90 1.16 -33.57
N MET A 501 10.95 1.92 -33.26
CA MET A 501 10.90 3.39 -33.29
C MET A 501 10.58 3.92 -34.69
N LYS A 502 11.22 3.36 -35.72
CA LYS A 502 10.97 3.72 -37.12
C LYS A 502 9.50 3.52 -37.49
N GLU A 503 8.93 2.37 -37.13
CA GLU A 503 7.53 2.05 -37.42
C GLU A 503 6.54 2.97 -36.68
N LEU A 504 6.86 3.36 -35.45
CA LEU A 504 6.05 4.30 -34.68
C LEU A 504 6.13 5.74 -35.21
N LEU A 505 7.27 6.12 -35.81
CA LEU A 505 7.51 7.43 -36.39
C LEU A 505 7.10 7.54 -37.87
N THR A 506 6.76 6.44 -38.55
CA THR A 506 6.26 6.42 -39.93
C THR A 506 5.26 7.54 -40.27
N PRO A 507 4.21 7.82 -39.45
CA PRO A 507 3.28 8.91 -39.74
C PRO A 507 3.94 10.30 -39.70
N LEU A 508 4.92 10.53 -38.80
CA LEU A 508 5.65 11.79 -38.73
C LEU A 508 6.57 11.95 -39.93
N VAL A 509 7.25 10.88 -40.33
CA VAL A 509 8.12 10.84 -41.51
C VAL A 509 7.32 11.20 -42.77
N ALA A 510 6.11 10.65 -42.93
CA ALA A 510 5.23 10.97 -44.05
C ALA A 510 4.82 12.46 -44.11
N VAL A 511 4.58 13.09 -42.95
CA VAL A 511 4.30 14.54 -42.90
C VAL A 511 5.54 15.36 -43.27
N THR A 512 6.72 14.96 -42.79
CA THR A 512 7.96 15.67 -43.13
C THR A 512 8.32 15.56 -44.60
N THR A 513 8.14 14.39 -45.21
CA THR A 513 8.38 14.22 -46.65
C THR A 513 7.35 14.98 -47.47
N TRP A 514 6.09 15.01 -47.05
CA TRP A 514 5.06 15.86 -47.70
C TRP A 514 5.40 17.35 -47.61
N LEU A 515 5.83 17.85 -46.45
CA LEU A 515 6.26 19.24 -46.28
C LEU A 515 7.48 19.56 -47.16
N GLN A 516 8.44 18.64 -47.23
CA GLN A 516 9.60 18.76 -48.10
C GLN A 516 9.19 18.83 -49.58
N ALA A 517 8.24 18.00 -50.03
CA ALA A 517 7.71 18.03 -51.39
C ALA A 517 7.02 19.37 -51.73
N VAL A 518 6.27 19.93 -50.76
CA VAL A 518 5.65 21.26 -50.89
C VAL A 518 6.71 22.37 -50.96
N LEU A 519 7.73 22.30 -50.11
CA LEU A 519 8.85 23.26 -50.09
C LEU A 519 9.72 23.19 -51.34
N ALA A 520 9.93 21.98 -51.87
CA ALA A 520 10.68 21.71 -53.09
C ALA A 520 9.86 21.98 -54.37
N TRP A 521 8.58 22.36 -54.24
CA TRP A 521 7.66 22.62 -55.35
C TRP A 521 7.52 21.42 -56.31
N GLU A 522 7.63 20.19 -55.81
CA GLU A 522 7.49 18.98 -56.64
C GLU A 522 6.12 18.93 -57.32
N GLU A 523 5.07 19.37 -56.62
CA GLU A 523 3.73 19.59 -57.16
C GLU A 523 3.36 21.09 -57.10
N PRO A 524 3.52 21.85 -58.20
CA PRO A 524 3.42 23.29 -58.17
C PRO A 524 2.00 23.80 -57.86
N SER A 525 0.95 23.09 -58.28
CA SER A 525 -0.44 23.48 -58.01
C SER A 525 -0.82 23.36 -56.53
N LYS A 526 -0.43 22.27 -55.87
CA LYS A 526 -0.65 22.06 -54.43
C LYS A 526 0.17 23.03 -53.59
N SER A 527 1.42 23.26 -53.98
CA SER A 527 2.33 24.19 -53.29
C SER A 527 1.83 25.64 -53.40
N PHE A 528 1.38 26.06 -54.59
CA PHE A 528 0.76 27.35 -54.79
C PHE A 528 -0.50 27.52 -53.92
N THR A 529 -1.38 26.52 -53.88
CA THR A 529 -2.59 26.54 -53.05
C THR A 529 -2.25 26.65 -51.57
N PHE A 530 -1.25 25.90 -51.11
CA PHE A 530 -0.74 25.97 -49.74
C PHE A 530 -0.21 27.37 -49.40
N CYS A 531 0.57 27.99 -50.30
CA CYS A 531 1.09 29.34 -50.13
C CYS A 531 -0.02 30.40 -50.07
N VAL A 532 -1.03 30.32 -50.95
CA VAL A 532 -2.16 31.27 -50.96
C VAL A 532 -2.96 31.17 -49.66
N ILE A 533 -3.28 29.95 -49.21
CA ILE A 533 -3.99 29.71 -47.95
C ILE A 533 -3.17 30.18 -46.75
N GLY A 534 -1.87 29.83 -46.71
CA GLY A 534 -0.97 30.26 -45.64
C GLY A 534 -0.86 31.78 -45.56
N THR A 535 -0.71 32.45 -46.71
CA THR A 535 -0.65 33.92 -46.79
C THR A 535 -1.95 34.56 -46.30
N TYR A 536 -3.10 34.01 -46.69
CA TYR A 536 -4.41 34.48 -46.23
C TYR A 536 -4.55 34.39 -44.70
N ILE A 537 -4.14 33.26 -44.10
CA ILE A 537 -4.17 33.03 -42.64
C ILE A 537 -3.27 34.04 -41.91
N ILE A 538 -2.08 34.33 -42.47
CA ILE A 538 -1.12 35.30 -41.90
C ILE A 538 -1.71 36.72 -41.94
N VAL A 539 -2.19 37.17 -43.10
CA VAL A 539 -2.71 38.53 -43.29
C VAL A 539 -3.97 38.79 -42.43
N LYS A 540 -4.81 37.78 -42.22
CA LYS A 540 -6.00 37.89 -41.36
C LYS A 540 -5.69 37.77 -39.86
N GLY A 541 -4.44 37.52 -39.47
CA GLY A 541 -4.05 37.35 -38.07
C GLY A 541 -4.62 36.08 -37.43
N TRP A 542 -5.01 35.08 -38.23
CA TRP A 542 -5.66 33.86 -37.74
C TRP A 542 -4.68 32.83 -37.17
N LEU A 543 -3.39 33.12 -37.20
CA LEU A 543 -2.33 32.29 -36.60
C LEU A 543 -2.61 31.93 -35.14
N ALA A 544 -3.23 32.82 -34.37
CA ALA A 544 -3.60 32.55 -32.98
C ALA A 544 -4.66 31.43 -32.83
N TYR A 545 -5.53 31.25 -33.83
CA TYR A 545 -6.62 30.26 -33.82
C TYR A 545 -6.20 28.89 -34.39
N MET A 546 -5.06 28.82 -35.08
CA MET A 546 -4.54 27.56 -35.65
C MET A 546 -4.26 26.51 -34.56
N PHE A 547 -3.70 26.93 -33.43
CA PHE A 547 -3.40 26.02 -32.32
C PHE A 547 -4.67 25.46 -31.65
N PRO A 548 -5.67 26.27 -31.23
CA PRO A 548 -6.96 25.77 -30.79
C PRO A 548 -7.63 24.81 -31.79
N LEU A 549 -7.63 25.18 -33.09
CA LEU A 549 -8.26 24.37 -34.14
C LEU A 549 -7.61 22.97 -34.25
N LEU A 550 -6.29 22.91 -34.15
CA LEU A 550 -5.53 21.65 -34.18
C LEU A 550 -5.84 20.78 -32.94
N LEU A 551 -5.95 21.38 -31.75
CA LEU A 551 -6.32 20.63 -30.54
C LEU A 551 -7.74 20.07 -30.63
N VAL A 552 -8.69 20.85 -31.15
CA VAL A 552 -10.08 20.41 -31.35
C VAL A 552 -10.14 19.31 -32.41
N SER A 553 -9.41 19.42 -33.52
CA SER A 553 -9.39 18.38 -34.55
C SER A 553 -8.80 17.07 -34.04
N MET A 554 -7.74 17.13 -33.21
CA MET A 554 -7.21 15.95 -32.52
C MET A 554 -8.24 15.33 -31.57
N ALA A 555 -8.95 16.14 -30.79
CA ALA A 555 -9.99 15.67 -29.87
C ALA A 555 -11.15 14.99 -30.62
N LEU A 556 -11.60 15.59 -31.73
CA LEU A 556 -12.62 15.02 -32.61
C LEU A 556 -12.16 13.72 -33.26
N TYR A 557 -10.91 13.64 -33.71
CA TYR A 557 -10.32 12.41 -34.25
C TYR A 557 -10.30 11.29 -33.20
N MET A 558 -9.84 11.57 -31.97
CA MET A 558 -9.86 10.58 -30.89
C MET A 558 -11.28 10.12 -30.54
N ALA A 559 -12.25 11.04 -30.51
CA ALA A 559 -13.67 10.72 -30.30
C ALA A 559 -14.24 9.85 -31.44
N TYR A 560 -13.86 10.15 -32.69
CA TYR A 560 -14.23 9.37 -33.87
C TYR A 560 -13.64 7.95 -33.82
N VAL A 561 -12.34 7.82 -33.52
CA VAL A 561 -11.67 6.51 -33.37
C VAL A 561 -12.35 5.68 -32.27
N ARG A 562 -12.72 6.30 -31.15
CA ARG A 562 -13.47 5.64 -30.08
C ARG A 562 -14.85 5.15 -30.56
N TYR A 563 -15.61 6.01 -31.25
CA TYR A 563 -16.93 5.66 -31.78
C TYR A 563 -16.84 4.46 -32.74
N MET A 564 -15.89 4.50 -33.66
CA MET A 564 -15.67 3.42 -34.65
C MET A 564 -15.15 2.12 -34.01
N ARG A 565 -14.51 2.19 -32.84
CA ARG A 565 -13.94 1.04 -32.13
C ARG A 565 -14.82 0.46 -31.04
N ALA A 566 -16.03 0.96 -30.84
CA ALA A 566 -16.99 0.40 -29.90
C ALA A 566 -17.36 -1.04 -30.31
N GLY A 567 -16.52 -2.02 -29.92
CA GLY A 567 -16.69 -3.45 -30.18
C GLY A 567 -15.59 -4.17 -30.98
N ALA A 568 -14.49 -3.51 -31.40
CA ALA A 568 -13.45 -4.14 -32.23
C ALA A 568 -12.17 -4.51 -31.46
N ALA A 569 -11.60 -5.69 -31.74
CA ALA A 569 -10.35 -6.19 -31.14
C ALA A 569 -9.10 -5.41 -31.61
N ILE A 570 -8.09 -5.36 -30.73
CA ILE A 570 -6.87 -4.55 -30.86
C ILE A 570 -6.04 -5.01 -32.08
N LYS A 571 -5.76 -4.10 -33.03
CA LYS A 571 -4.74 -4.31 -34.07
C LYS A 571 -3.36 -4.12 -33.45
N GLU A 572 -2.66 -5.24 -33.29
CA GLU A 572 -1.29 -5.34 -32.81
C GLU A 572 -0.31 -4.64 -33.77
N VAL A 573 0.79 -4.09 -33.25
CA VAL A 573 1.83 -3.48 -34.08
C VAL A 573 2.69 -4.60 -34.67
N LEU A 574 2.67 -4.77 -36.00
CA LEU A 574 3.47 -5.77 -36.71
C LEU A 574 4.82 -5.17 -37.05
N VAL A 575 5.89 -5.62 -36.38
CA VAL A 575 7.26 -5.14 -36.64
C VAL A 575 8.02 -6.19 -37.45
N LEU A 576 8.51 -5.79 -38.62
CA LEU A 576 9.38 -6.59 -39.47
C LEU A 576 10.76 -6.71 -38.79
N LYS A 577 11.25 -7.95 -38.61
CA LYS A 577 12.59 -8.17 -38.05
C LYS A 577 13.67 -7.58 -38.97
N PRO A 578 14.59 -6.74 -38.47
CA PRO A 578 15.69 -6.25 -39.29
C PRO A 578 16.67 -7.40 -39.65
N PRO A 579 17.35 -7.31 -40.81
CA PRO A 579 18.37 -8.27 -41.23
C PRO A 579 19.60 -8.22 -40.30
N LYS A 580 20.23 -9.37 -40.06
CA LYS A 580 21.43 -9.49 -39.21
C LYS A 580 22.62 -8.75 -39.85
N MET A 581 23.19 -7.75 -39.17
CA MET A 581 24.49 -7.16 -39.56
C MET A 581 25.64 -7.73 -38.72
N ASN A 582 26.85 -7.67 -39.29
CA ASN A 582 28.05 -8.41 -38.90
C ASN A 582 28.72 -7.90 -37.61
N ALA A 583 29.32 -8.86 -36.88
CA ALA A 583 29.91 -8.73 -35.54
C ALA A 583 31.10 -7.76 -35.40
N VAL A 584 31.59 -7.16 -36.49
CA VAL A 584 32.81 -6.34 -36.48
C VAL A 584 32.51 -4.84 -36.32
N GLU A 585 31.31 -4.38 -36.70
CA GLU A 585 30.86 -2.99 -36.43
C GLU A 585 30.29 -2.81 -35.02
N GLN A 586 29.87 -3.90 -34.36
CA GLN A 586 29.38 -3.91 -32.98
C GLN A 586 30.47 -3.68 -31.91
N VAL A 587 31.75 -3.86 -32.26
CA VAL A 587 32.83 -3.91 -31.25
C VAL A 587 33.59 -2.58 -31.13
N LEU A 588 33.47 -1.64 -32.08
CA LEU A 588 34.40 -0.49 -32.14
C LEU A 588 33.86 0.85 -31.61
N ALA A 589 32.65 0.93 -31.05
CA ALA A 589 32.11 2.17 -30.49
C ALA A 589 31.44 2.00 -29.12
N LEU A 590 32.15 2.40 -28.07
CA LEU A 590 31.63 2.88 -26.77
C LEU A 590 30.44 2.12 -26.15
N GLN A 591 30.70 0.97 -25.53
CA GLN A 591 29.72 0.12 -24.83
C GLN A 591 28.84 0.86 -23.80
N GLN A 592 29.35 1.94 -23.20
CA GLN A 592 28.61 2.73 -22.20
C GLN A 592 27.70 3.81 -22.82
N ALA A 593 28.04 4.37 -23.98
CA ALA A 593 27.13 5.28 -24.71
C ALA A 593 26.05 4.50 -25.47
N LEU A 594 26.36 3.29 -25.96
CA LEU A 594 25.38 2.43 -26.64
C LEU A 594 24.29 1.92 -25.69
N SER A 595 24.64 1.53 -24.47
CA SER A 595 23.64 1.13 -23.46
C SER A 595 22.76 2.31 -22.99
N GLN A 596 23.33 3.52 -22.91
CA GLN A 596 22.55 4.74 -22.66
C GLN A 596 21.62 5.07 -23.83
N LEU A 597 22.10 4.94 -25.07
CA LEU A 597 21.30 5.16 -26.28
C LEU A 597 20.18 4.13 -26.40
N GLU A 598 20.46 2.86 -26.14
CA GLU A 598 19.46 1.78 -26.09
C GLU A 598 18.37 2.13 -25.06
N GLY A 599 18.76 2.55 -23.85
CA GLY A 599 17.83 2.99 -22.82
C GLY A 599 16.97 4.19 -23.22
N LEU A 600 17.54 5.17 -23.92
CA LEU A 600 16.81 6.33 -24.44
C LEU A 600 15.82 5.94 -25.56
N ILE A 601 16.25 5.13 -26.52
CA ILE A 601 15.39 4.62 -27.60
C ILE A 601 14.25 3.80 -26.99
N GLN A 602 14.55 2.94 -26.03
CA GLN A 602 13.55 2.12 -25.35
C GLN A 602 12.54 3.00 -24.60
N THR A 603 13.00 4.02 -23.87
CA THR A 603 12.12 4.97 -23.18
C THR A 603 11.24 5.73 -24.18
N GLY A 604 11.81 6.16 -25.31
CA GLY A 604 11.09 6.81 -26.41
C GLY A 604 10.01 5.90 -27.03
N ASN A 605 10.33 4.62 -27.28
CA ASN A 605 9.38 3.64 -27.79
C ASN A 605 8.22 3.40 -26.83
N ILE A 606 8.50 3.23 -25.53
CA ILE A 606 7.47 3.07 -24.50
C ILE A 606 6.56 4.31 -24.47
N PHE A 607 7.14 5.51 -24.54
CA PHE A 607 6.37 6.76 -24.60
C PHE A 607 5.46 6.79 -25.83
N LEU A 608 5.98 6.52 -27.03
CA LEU A 608 5.22 6.50 -28.28
C LEU A 608 4.12 5.43 -28.30
N LEU A 609 4.36 4.26 -27.71
CA LEU A 609 3.36 3.21 -27.61
C LEU A 609 2.24 3.58 -26.63
N LYS A 610 2.57 4.22 -25.51
CA LYS A 610 1.55 4.75 -24.57
C LYS A 610 0.72 5.86 -25.20
N THR A 611 1.33 6.83 -25.89
CA THR A 611 0.57 7.88 -26.59
C THR A 611 -0.33 7.28 -27.67
N ARG A 612 0.17 6.30 -28.43
CA ARG A 612 -0.65 5.55 -29.38
C ARG A 612 -1.79 4.80 -28.70
N ALA A 613 -1.57 4.17 -27.54
CA ALA A 613 -2.61 3.48 -26.76
C ALA A 613 -3.77 4.43 -26.41
N VAL A 614 -3.45 5.66 -26.01
CA VAL A 614 -4.42 6.70 -25.69
C VAL A 614 -5.17 7.16 -26.94
N VAL A 615 -4.47 7.49 -28.03
CA VAL A 615 -5.11 7.92 -29.30
C VAL A 615 -6.03 6.83 -29.87
N LEU A 616 -5.62 5.57 -29.71
CA LEU A 616 -6.35 4.39 -30.17
C LEU A 616 -7.49 3.95 -29.23
N SER A 617 -7.72 4.68 -28.14
CA SER A 617 -8.76 4.41 -27.15
C SER A 617 -8.68 3.03 -26.49
N VAL A 618 -7.46 2.52 -26.25
CA VAL A 618 -7.26 1.23 -25.56
C VAL A 618 -7.79 1.29 -24.13
N LEU A 619 -7.61 2.42 -23.45
CA LEU A 619 -8.23 2.72 -22.17
C LEU A 619 -9.25 3.87 -22.35
N PRO A 620 -10.56 3.60 -22.39
CA PRO A 620 -11.57 4.61 -22.72
C PRO A 620 -11.67 5.71 -21.65
N GLU A 621 -11.32 5.41 -20.40
CA GLU A 621 -11.30 6.36 -19.29
C GLU A 621 -10.22 7.43 -19.47
N ALA A 622 -8.96 7.01 -19.70
CA ALA A 622 -7.85 7.95 -19.95
C ALA A 622 -8.03 8.73 -21.26
N THR A 623 -8.59 8.10 -22.29
CA THR A 623 -8.87 8.74 -23.58
C THR A 623 -9.88 9.89 -23.42
N ASN A 624 -10.94 9.68 -22.63
CA ASN A 624 -11.92 10.72 -22.33
C ASN A 624 -11.30 11.89 -21.57
N GLN A 625 -10.42 11.61 -20.61
CA GLN A 625 -9.70 12.65 -19.88
C GLN A 625 -8.81 13.47 -20.80
N VAL A 626 -8.11 12.84 -21.75
CA VAL A 626 -7.29 13.56 -22.75
C VAL A 626 -8.15 14.35 -23.72
N ILE A 627 -9.27 13.82 -24.21
CA ILE A 627 -10.22 14.57 -25.04
C ILE A 627 -10.71 15.82 -24.30
N ALA A 628 -11.15 15.66 -23.03
CA ALA A 628 -11.60 16.77 -22.21
C ALA A 628 -10.49 17.80 -22.00
N LEU A 629 -9.26 17.36 -21.69
CA LEU A 629 -8.10 18.24 -21.52
C LEU A 629 -7.80 19.03 -22.80
N LEU A 630 -7.77 18.38 -23.96
CA LEU A 630 -7.53 19.03 -25.25
C LEU A 630 -8.57 20.12 -25.53
N LEU A 631 -9.86 19.84 -25.25
CA LEU A 631 -10.94 20.82 -25.41
C LEU A 631 -10.83 21.99 -24.42
N VAL A 632 -10.49 21.72 -23.16
CA VAL A 632 -10.28 22.77 -22.15
C VAL A 632 -9.10 23.67 -22.54
N VAL A 633 -7.96 23.09 -22.95
CA VAL A 633 -6.80 23.86 -23.40
C VAL A 633 -7.14 24.68 -24.65
N ALA A 634 -7.83 24.08 -25.63
CA ALA A 634 -8.26 24.80 -26.83
C ALA A 634 -9.16 26.00 -26.48
N THR A 635 -10.08 25.82 -25.52
CA THR A 635 -10.97 26.88 -25.04
C THR A 635 -10.19 28.00 -24.34
N ILE A 636 -9.21 27.67 -23.48
CA ILE A 636 -8.35 28.65 -22.81
C ILE A 636 -7.54 29.46 -23.84
N LEU A 637 -6.96 28.79 -24.85
CA LEU A 637 -6.21 29.46 -25.91
C LEU A 637 -7.09 30.40 -26.76
N LEU A 638 -8.39 30.10 -26.89
CA LEU A 638 -9.34 30.93 -27.64
C LEU A 638 -9.85 32.14 -26.86
N ILE A 639 -10.02 32.00 -25.54
CA ILE A 639 -10.54 33.07 -24.67
C ILE A 639 -9.43 34.05 -24.27
N PHE A 640 -8.24 33.55 -23.96
CA PHE A 640 -7.19 34.37 -23.33
C PHE A 640 -6.12 34.83 -24.34
N PRO A 641 -5.79 36.13 -24.40
CA PRO A 641 -4.67 36.62 -25.19
C PRO A 641 -3.35 35.94 -24.81
N THR A 642 -2.52 35.63 -25.82
CA THR A 642 -1.25 34.91 -25.66
C THR A 642 -0.32 35.54 -24.62
N ARG A 643 -0.28 36.88 -24.51
CA ARG A 643 0.52 37.60 -23.49
C ARG A 643 0.19 37.19 -22.05
N TRP A 644 -1.09 36.95 -21.74
CA TRP A 644 -1.50 36.57 -20.39
C TRP A 644 -1.16 35.11 -20.11
N LEU A 645 -1.27 34.25 -21.12
CA LEU A 645 -0.83 32.86 -21.02
C LEU A 645 0.68 32.78 -20.77
N ILE A 646 1.48 33.59 -21.48
CA ILE A 646 2.93 33.69 -21.27
C ILE A 646 3.25 34.20 -19.86
N LEU A 647 2.51 35.20 -19.37
CA LEU A 647 2.71 35.69 -18.00
C LEU A 647 2.36 34.63 -16.96
N VAL A 648 1.24 33.92 -17.11
CA VAL A 648 0.83 32.85 -16.21
C VAL A 648 1.83 31.70 -16.22
N THR A 649 2.33 31.28 -17.39
CA THR A 649 3.34 30.23 -17.47
C THR A 649 4.67 30.67 -16.85
N PHE A 650 5.10 31.92 -17.09
CA PHE A 650 6.27 32.50 -16.45
C PHE A 650 6.13 32.47 -14.91
N LEU A 651 5.05 33.05 -14.38
CA LEU A 651 4.78 33.04 -12.94
C LEU A 651 4.70 31.61 -12.41
N ASN A 652 4.08 30.69 -13.15
CA ASN A 652 3.97 29.30 -12.75
C ASN A 652 5.34 28.62 -12.60
N VAL A 653 6.24 28.81 -13.56
CA VAL A 653 7.59 28.21 -13.54
C VAL A 653 8.42 28.79 -12.39
N PHE A 654 8.44 30.12 -12.23
CA PHE A 654 9.28 30.78 -11.24
C PHE A 654 8.74 30.71 -9.80
N THR A 655 7.45 30.39 -9.62
CA THR A 655 6.86 30.19 -8.27
C THR A 655 6.70 28.72 -7.90
N SER A 656 7.01 27.79 -8.80
CA SER A 656 6.77 26.35 -8.61
C SER A 656 7.49 25.75 -7.40
N GLU A 657 8.72 26.22 -7.13
CA GLU A 657 9.59 25.76 -6.03
C GLU A 657 9.50 26.66 -4.77
N MET A 658 8.65 27.69 -4.77
CA MET A 658 8.47 28.55 -3.60
C MET A 658 7.95 27.72 -2.41
N PRO A 659 8.47 27.86 -1.18
CA PRO A 659 8.13 26.97 -0.05
C PRO A 659 6.62 26.81 0.21
N ALA A 660 5.85 27.90 0.07
CA ALA A 660 4.40 27.91 0.24
C ALA A 660 3.63 27.10 -0.83
N ARG A 661 4.23 26.91 -2.01
CA ARG A 661 3.62 26.26 -3.18
C ARG A 661 4.29 24.95 -3.58
N ALA A 662 5.55 24.72 -3.21
CA ALA A 662 6.33 23.58 -3.63
C ALA A 662 5.63 22.24 -3.33
N GLU A 663 4.96 22.15 -2.19
CA GLU A 663 4.22 20.96 -1.81
C GLU A 663 3.01 20.69 -2.72
N THR A 664 2.25 21.73 -3.08
CA THR A 664 1.12 21.57 -4.01
C THR A 664 1.60 21.25 -5.43
N THR A 665 2.70 21.86 -5.88
CA THR A 665 3.34 21.55 -7.15
C THR A 665 3.80 20.08 -7.19
N ARG A 666 4.48 19.59 -6.15
CA ARG A 666 4.93 18.19 -6.07
C ARG A 666 3.78 17.22 -6.09
N ARG A 667 2.69 17.49 -5.35
CA ARG A 667 1.47 16.67 -5.40
C ARG A 667 0.87 16.63 -6.80
N PHE A 668 0.81 17.76 -7.49
CA PHE A 668 0.30 17.83 -8.86
C PHE A 668 1.17 17.03 -9.84
N ILE A 669 2.50 17.20 -9.80
CA ILE A 669 3.45 16.44 -10.62
C ILE A 669 3.32 14.94 -10.32
N ARG A 670 3.21 14.56 -9.04
CA ARG A 670 3.01 13.17 -8.63
C ARG A 670 1.75 12.58 -9.24
N ARG A 671 0.61 13.29 -9.22
CA ARG A 671 -0.65 12.83 -9.83
C ARG A 671 -0.55 12.63 -11.33
N ILE A 672 0.13 13.54 -12.04
CA ILE A 672 0.37 13.38 -13.48
C ILE A 672 1.20 12.10 -13.73
N ASN A 673 2.25 11.90 -12.92
CA ASN A 673 3.09 10.71 -13.04
C ASN A 673 2.31 9.43 -12.73
N GLU A 674 1.54 9.39 -11.64
CA GLU A 674 0.70 8.24 -11.28
C GLU A 674 -0.30 7.90 -12.40
N TRP A 675 -0.96 8.92 -12.96
CA TRP A 675 -1.86 8.77 -14.10
C TRP A 675 -1.12 8.21 -15.32
N TRP A 676 0.04 8.76 -15.68
CA TRP A 676 0.83 8.32 -16.83
C TRP A 676 1.36 6.88 -16.68
N TYR A 677 1.79 6.52 -15.47
CA TYR A 677 2.25 5.15 -15.18
C TYR A 677 1.10 4.14 -15.19
N GLY A 678 -0.14 4.56 -14.93
CA GLY A 678 -1.34 3.72 -15.03
C GLY A 678 -1.78 3.37 -16.46
N ILE A 679 -1.19 3.97 -17.50
CA ILE A 679 -1.55 3.70 -18.89
C ILE A 679 -0.77 2.47 -19.41
N PRO A 680 -1.45 1.40 -19.87
CA PRO A 680 -0.79 0.22 -20.42
C PRO A 680 -0.19 0.48 -21.81
N VAL A 681 0.76 -0.35 -22.21
CA VAL A 681 1.42 -0.31 -23.51
C VAL A 681 0.65 -1.18 -24.51
N VAL A 682 0.56 -0.75 -25.78
CA VAL A 682 0.00 -1.59 -26.85
C VAL A 682 0.96 -2.75 -27.17
N PRO A 683 0.51 -4.01 -27.21
CA PRO A 683 1.39 -5.15 -27.50
C PRO A 683 1.93 -5.09 -28.94
N VAL A 684 3.20 -5.46 -29.09
CA VAL A 684 3.93 -5.50 -30.37
C VAL A 684 4.15 -6.96 -30.75
N ARG A 685 3.76 -7.37 -31.97
CA ARG A 685 4.06 -8.71 -32.52
C ARG A 685 5.09 -8.60 -33.64
N PHE A 686 6.15 -9.39 -33.56
CA PHE A 686 7.16 -9.46 -34.61
C PHE A 686 6.73 -10.43 -35.71
N VAL A 687 6.56 -9.94 -36.95
CA VAL A 687 6.25 -10.77 -38.11
C VAL A 687 7.56 -11.15 -38.80
N LYS A 688 7.74 -12.44 -39.12
CA LYS A 688 8.85 -12.91 -39.96
C LYS A 688 8.56 -12.50 -41.41
N PRO A 689 9.53 -12.00 -42.19
CA PRO A 689 9.31 -11.69 -43.59
C PRO A 689 8.88 -12.95 -44.36
N GLU A 690 7.87 -12.83 -45.21
CA GLU A 690 7.54 -13.85 -46.22
C GLU A 690 8.73 -13.96 -47.18
N VAL A 691 9.26 -15.17 -47.30
CA VAL A 691 10.22 -15.49 -48.37
C VAL A 691 9.40 -15.58 -49.64
N GLU A 692 9.52 -14.57 -50.51
CA GLU A 692 9.05 -14.67 -51.90
C GLU A 692 9.75 -15.87 -52.55
N SER A 693 9.02 -16.97 -52.71
CA SER A 693 9.46 -18.07 -53.55
C SER A 693 9.29 -17.64 -55.01
N GLU A 694 10.40 -17.22 -55.62
CA GLU A 694 10.54 -17.10 -57.07
C GLU A 694 9.97 -18.34 -57.76
N LYS A 695 8.92 -18.15 -58.56
CA LYS A 695 8.50 -19.10 -59.58
C LYS A 695 9.62 -19.19 -60.62
N ILE A 696 10.50 -20.16 -60.46
CA ILE A 696 11.39 -20.60 -61.55
C ILE A 696 10.55 -21.45 -62.50
N CYS A 697 10.34 -20.91 -63.70
CA CYS A 697 9.73 -21.59 -64.83
C CYS A 697 10.59 -22.79 -65.26
N LYS A 698 9.95 -23.95 -65.44
CA LYS A 698 10.34 -24.95 -66.45
C LYS A 698 9.08 -25.37 -67.19
#